data_AF-A0A9D6WJT0-F1
#
_entry.id   AF-A0A9D6WJT0-F1
#
_cell.length_a   1.000
_cell.length_b   1.000
_cell.length_c   1.000
_cell.angle_alpha   90.00
_cell.angle_beta   90.00
_cell.angle_gamma   90.00
#
_symmetry.space_group_name_H-M   'P 1'
#
loop_
_entity.id
_entity.type
_entity.pdbx_description
1 polymer ?
#
loop_
_entity_poly.entity_id
_entity_poly.type
_entity_poly.pdbx_seq_one_letter_code
_entity_poly.pdbx_strand_id
1 'polypeptide(L)'
;MNEGDPGLKHRHGTDPDTAGRTRAPSCSAFVLGLVATLLAGSPLTVPDALAAAATPVPLVMLAMSRDEQYFLQAYTNYVDHDGDGIPETTYADSVSYYGYFHSGRCYRYDTVNLRFAVAGLATGANSHYCTAALDDAWSGNFLNWATMTRMDVVRKALYGGLRATDTATDTVLERAHLPTDGHSFAKYYNGADLAMLVPYGVGATQTATTPLVVDATSTAGNTPGRDDANEGITICNATPDAGTTASSQSSLALPLVRAVAGNYQLWGTNERWQCTWSDEPASPHAAALGNVNSNVALYSGIYAAVSDPSTVQALKTPAGGRDHVARVKVCEAQFYDPNRNLENCAAYGANLKPAGALQRYGLSNELRFGLVTGSYQKNLSGGVLRKGMTALGDEVDPATGIFIGGTQPGIVATLNRLRVWGYGYRDGTYLSGDSTGGENCPYQLTDIAAPYGPGEGKCASWGNPFSEIYLEALRYFAAGGARAPTPAFAANDAGYLAGLASDAWTADPLAGTNACASLNVVAINAGIASYDNDQTTLFAPVDPIATTNAVGDGEGITGQTKLVGRTALAADETCTPKTIAALGAVAGLCPGAPTIRGSYHVAGLAAWAHTHDLRGDLPGTQRVTTYGVPMAPNRPVIGVTDGAGGATVANIVPAYRYVKINGDPAHDGGGTLLDFRIVQTPIEVPDLSATTAGGSNGRYWYAKYYLAWDDSEQGADFDQDMWGTLEYHLDRGARVLNVATTSVQQGTAGGQLFGFVLDGTTQDGFHAYSGILGANYSDPSGVTGCTNCRAFNETGGQRGLQGYSFTLRAGGASALLANPLYYAAKWGGFKDTNGNGVPDLQAEWDTKDRAGNEVPGGDGIPDDFFDVANPLLLEAALTTAFNRIRDDAAADTKACLGPDADGDGVPDIQDNCTLVPNATQLDTNGDGYGNACDADLDDNGLVNAVDLAKFKLRFGTHDADADFDGNGFVNAIDLAYFKRMFGKAPGPSGLHP
;
A
#
# COMPACT_ATOMS: atom_id res chain seq x y z
N MET A 1 41.51 22.90 -3.70
CA MET A 1 42.84 23.54 -3.62
C MET A 1 43.82 22.43 -3.28
N ASN A 2 44.75 21.95 -4.10
CA ASN A 2 45.45 22.42 -5.31
C ASN A 2 45.43 21.24 -6.33
N GLU A 3 45.10 21.40 -7.61
CA GLU A 3 45.98 21.83 -8.74
C GLU A 3 47.41 21.28 -8.66
N GLY A 4 48.03 20.67 -9.66
CA GLY A 4 47.74 20.42 -11.08
C GLY A 4 48.95 19.64 -11.65
N ASP A 5 48.76 18.79 -12.66
CA ASP A 5 49.16 19.04 -14.06
C ASP A 5 50.43 18.22 -14.45
N PRO A 6 50.82 18.05 -15.73
CA PRO A 6 50.17 17.26 -16.80
C PRO A 6 51.12 16.26 -17.50
N GLY A 7 50.56 15.50 -18.47
CA GLY A 7 51.24 14.45 -19.25
C GLY A 7 51.96 14.91 -20.52
N LEU A 8 52.23 13.96 -21.45
CA LEU A 8 52.53 14.24 -22.87
C LEU A 8 52.57 12.95 -23.76
N LYS A 9 51.73 12.96 -24.81
CA LYS A 9 51.95 12.64 -26.25
C LYS A 9 52.64 11.30 -26.67
N HIS A 10 52.01 10.39 -27.44
CA HIS A 10 51.53 10.38 -28.84
C HIS A 10 52.48 9.67 -29.86
N ARG A 11 51.88 8.73 -30.61
CA ARG A 11 52.03 8.40 -32.05
C ARG A 11 52.89 7.21 -32.53
N HIS A 12 52.13 6.25 -33.11
CA HIS A 12 52.17 5.68 -34.47
C HIS A 12 53.23 4.67 -34.95
N GLY A 13 52.67 3.56 -35.47
CA GLY A 13 53.09 2.83 -36.68
C GLY A 13 53.96 1.59 -36.39
N THR A 14 53.77 0.41 -36.97
CA THR A 14 52.96 -0.08 -38.10
C THR A 14 53.03 -1.62 -38.07
N ASP A 15 51.93 -2.25 -38.50
CA ASP A 15 51.63 -3.67 -38.87
C ASP A 15 52.64 -4.30 -39.88
N PRO A 16 52.49 -5.53 -40.47
CA PRO A 16 51.50 -6.63 -40.27
C PRO A 16 52.07 -8.08 -40.42
N ASP A 17 51.20 -9.10 -40.26
CA ASP A 17 51.08 -10.40 -41.00
C ASP A 17 50.31 -11.41 -40.11
N THR A 18 49.36 -12.28 -40.53
CA THR A 18 48.94 -12.82 -41.84
C THR A 18 47.55 -13.51 -41.72
N ALA A 19 46.77 -13.44 -42.82
CA ALA A 19 45.81 -14.40 -43.43
C ALA A 19 44.86 -15.29 -42.58
N GLY A 20 43.58 -15.49 -42.93
CA GLY A 20 42.79 -15.13 -44.11
C GLY A 20 41.40 -15.76 -44.04
N ARG A 21 40.37 -15.02 -44.48
CA ARG A 21 38.97 -15.45 -44.66
C ARG A 21 38.59 -15.48 -46.14
N THR A 22 37.57 -16.27 -46.44
CA THR A 22 36.99 -16.62 -47.74
C THR A 22 36.31 -15.46 -48.48
N ARG A 23 36.21 -15.65 -49.81
CA ARG A 23 35.79 -14.72 -50.87
C ARG A 23 34.28 -14.51 -50.97
N ALA A 24 33.86 -13.31 -51.39
CA ALA A 24 32.92 -13.08 -52.50
C ALA A 24 33.07 -11.63 -53.03
N PRO A 25 32.96 -11.33 -54.34
CA PRO A 25 33.37 -10.03 -54.89
C PRO A 25 32.22 -9.18 -55.47
N SER A 26 32.49 -7.85 -55.56
CA SER A 26 32.20 -6.93 -56.69
C SER A 26 30.72 -6.53 -56.96
N CYS A 27 30.35 -5.31 -57.34
CA CYS A 27 31.03 -4.02 -57.56
C CYS A 27 29.96 -2.92 -57.79
N SER A 28 30.28 -1.70 -57.36
CA SER A 28 29.86 -0.32 -57.73
C SER A 28 28.75 -0.03 -58.76
N ALA A 29 27.89 0.98 -58.49
CA ALA A 29 28.06 2.36 -59.00
C ALA A 29 26.79 3.23 -58.85
N PHE A 30 27.02 4.53 -58.65
CA PHE A 30 26.08 5.67 -58.59
C PHE A 30 25.67 6.14 -60.01
N VAL A 31 24.45 6.68 -60.20
CA VAL A 31 24.08 7.94 -60.92
C VAL A 31 22.61 7.94 -61.43
N LEU A 32 21.97 9.10 -61.20
CA LEU A 32 20.67 9.66 -61.61
C LEU A 32 20.11 9.36 -63.02
N GLY A 33 18.77 9.37 -63.15
CA GLY A 33 18.12 10.04 -64.31
C GLY A 33 16.74 9.52 -64.78
N LEU A 34 15.68 10.26 -64.41
CA LEU A 34 14.49 10.66 -65.20
C LEU A 34 13.55 9.63 -65.91
N VAL A 35 12.30 9.58 -65.41
CA VAL A 35 10.97 9.58 -66.09
C VAL A 35 10.70 8.64 -67.28
N ALA A 36 9.73 7.72 -67.10
CA ALA A 36 8.73 7.37 -68.11
C ALA A 36 7.46 6.77 -67.46
N THR A 37 6.31 7.31 -67.82
CA THR A 37 4.92 6.89 -67.52
C THR A 37 4.53 5.63 -68.31
N LEU A 38 3.80 4.67 -67.70
CA LEU A 38 2.56 4.06 -68.24
C LEU A 38 1.97 2.93 -67.36
N LEU A 39 0.69 3.13 -67.06
CA LEU A 39 -0.42 2.31 -66.53
C LEU A 39 -0.30 0.77 -66.43
N ALA A 40 -0.65 0.32 -65.21
CA ALA A 40 -1.62 -0.73 -64.84
C ALA A 40 -1.42 -2.17 -65.35
N GLY A 41 -0.74 -2.96 -64.50
CA GLY A 41 -1.10 -4.35 -64.20
C GLY A 41 -0.89 -4.55 -62.69
N SER A 42 -1.96 -4.75 -61.94
CA SER A 42 -1.90 -4.97 -60.50
C SER A 42 -1.05 -6.23 -60.21
N PRO A 43 0.02 -6.17 -59.41
CA PRO A 43 0.54 -7.39 -58.80
C PRO A 43 -0.51 -7.89 -57.79
N LEU A 44 -0.72 -9.21 -57.75
CA LEU A 44 -1.57 -9.86 -56.76
C LEU A 44 -1.22 -9.33 -55.37
N THR A 45 -2.19 -8.66 -54.74
CA THR A 45 -2.22 -8.51 -53.29
C THR A 45 -2.50 -9.90 -52.71
N VAL A 46 -1.49 -10.56 -52.18
CA VAL A 46 -1.70 -11.55 -51.13
C VAL A 46 -2.41 -10.78 -50.01
N PRO A 47 -3.59 -11.18 -49.53
CA PRO A 47 -4.17 -10.55 -48.37
C PRO A 47 -3.17 -10.71 -47.22
N ASP A 48 -2.80 -9.60 -46.59
CA ASP A 48 -2.29 -9.59 -45.22
C ASP A 48 -3.34 -10.26 -44.32
N ALA A 49 -3.31 -11.59 -44.28
CA ALA A 49 -4.01 -12.42 -43.33
C ALA A 49 -2.98 -13.20 -42.51
N LEU A 50 -1.87 -12.55 -42.17
CA LEU A 50 -1.20 -12.81 -40.91
C LEU A 50 -1.70 -11.72 -39.96
N ALA A 51 -2.92 -11.90 -39.44
CA ALA A 51 -3.21 -11.34 -38.14
C ALA A 51 -2.21 -12.03 -37.21
N ALA A 52 -1.10 -11.36 -36.89
CA ALA A 52 -0.40 -11.64 -35.65
C ALA A 52 -1.51 -11.67 -34.59
N ALA A 53 -1.80 -12.85 -34.03
CA ALA A 53 -2.79 -12.97 -32.98
C ALA A 53 -2.41 -11.92 -31.94
N ALA A 54 -3.25 -10.90 -31.76
CA ALA A 54 -2.95 -9.81 -30.86
C ALA A 54 -2.70 -10.43 -29.49
N THR A 55 -1.47 -10.30 -28.98
CA THR A 55 -1.12 -10.81 -27.67
C THR A 55 -2.13 -10.26 -26.67
N PRO A 56 -2.80 -11.11 -25.88
CA PRO A 56 -3.81 -10.66 -24.95
C PRO A 56 -3.22 -9.64 -23.98
N VAL A 57 -3.98 -8.58 -23.71
CA VAL A 57 -3.56 -7.52 -22.78
C VAL A 57 -3.53 -8.11 -21.36
N PRO A 58 -2.43 -7.96 -20.60
CA PRO A 58 -2.36 -8.42 -19.22
C PRO A 58 -3.46 -7.80 -18.37
N LEU A 59 -4.01 -8.64 -17.51
CA LEU A 59 -5.13 -8.30 -16.64
C LEU A 59 -4.65 -8.11 -15.21
N VAL A 60 -5.01 -6.98 -14.62
CA VAL A 60 -4.59 -6.58 -13.28
C VAL A 60 -5.80 -6.30 -12.42
N MET A 61 -6.07 -7.14 -11.43
CA MET A 61 -7.05 -6.85 -10.40
C MET A 61 -6.37 -6.13 -9.23
N LEU A 62 -6.81 -4.91 -8.93
CA LEU A 62 -6.44 -4.24 -7.70
C LEU A 62 -7.32 -4.80 -6.57
N ALA A 63 -6.74 -5.54 -5.64
CA ALA A 63 -7.41 -5.97 -4.41
C ALA A 63 -7.01 -5.00 -3.30
N MET A 64 -7.91 -4.05 -2.96
CA MET A 64 -7.60 -2.98 -2.01
C MET A 64 -8.42 -3.09 -0.75
N SER A 65 -7.81 -2.86 0.42
CA SER A 65 -8.58 -2.72 1.65
C SER A 65 -9.48 -1.48 1.57
N ARG A 66 -10.49 -1.43 2.43
CA ARG A 66 -11.25 -0.21 2.71
C ARG A 66 -11.19 -0.04 4.22
N ASP A 67 -10.24 0.77 4.66
CA ASP A 67 -9.80 0.84 6.05
C ASP A 67 -9.59 2.31 6.44
N GLU A 68 -9.86 2.66 7.69
CA GLU A 68 -9.68 4.00 8.24
C GLU A 68 -8.23 4.48 8.14
N GLN A 69 -7.26 3.55 8.18
CA GLN A 69 -5.84 3.89 8.20
C GLN A 69 -5.39 4.66 6.95
N TYR A 70 -6.15 4.63 5.85
CA TYR A 70 -5.90 5.51 4.70
C TYR A 70 -6.01 7.00 5.05
N PHE A 71 -6.78 7.37 6.06
CA PHE A 71 -7.05 8.76 6.44
C PHE A 71 -6.07 9.31 7.47
N LEU A 72 -5.17 8.49 7.99
CA LEU A 72 -4.07 8.92 8.85
C LEU A 72 -3.00 9.69 8.06
N GLN A 73 -2.17 10.44 8.79
CA GLN A 73 -1.04 11.17 8.22
C GLN A 73 -0.12 10.25 7.39
N ALA A 74 0.30 10.73 6.22
CA ALA A 74 1.23 9.98 5.37
C ALA A 74 2.62 9.91 6.02
N TYR A 75 3.18 11.07 6.35
CA TYR A 75 4.54 11.20 6.88
C TYR A 75 4.48 11.24 8.40
N THR A 76 4.87 10.19 9.09
CA THR A 76 4.89 10.14 10.55
C THR A 76 6.26 10.56 11.09
N ASN A 77 6.33 11.10 12.31
CA ASN A 77 7.58 11.62 12.88
C ASN A 77 8.48 10.52 13.51
N TYR A 78 8.37 9.30 12.97
CA TYR A 78 9.03 8.11 13.51
C TYR A 78 9.44 7.12 12.41
N VAL A 79 9.26 7.49 11.14
CA VAL A 79 9.72 6.73 9.99
C VAL A 79 11.01 7.38 9.48
N ASP A 80 11.96 6.54 9.09
CA ASP A 80 13.13 6.93 8.31
C ASP A 80 12.71 7.05 6.83
N HIS A 81 12.61 8.29 6.37
CA HIS A 81 12.12 8.67 5.06
C HIS A 81 13.21 8.75 4.00
N ASP A 82 14.45 9.09 4.36
CA ASP A 82 15.58 9.16 3.40
C ASP A 82 16.52 7.94 3.44
N GLY A 83 16.29 7.00 4.35
CA GLY A 83 16.97 5.72 4.43
C GLY A 83 18.36 5.81 5.07
N ASP A 84 18.64 6.87 5.83
CA ASP A 84 19.93 7.06 6.50
C ASP A 84 20.08 6.27 7.82
N GLY A 85 19.01 5.57 8.24
CA GLY A 85 18.94 4.80 9.47
C GLY A 85 18.47 5.60 10.69
N ILE A 86 18.11 6.87 10.53
CA ILE A 86 17.63 7.77 11.57
C ILE A 86 16.19 8.20 11.21
N PRO A 87 15.21 8.00 12.11
CA PRO A 87 13.87 8.50 11.85
C PRO A 87 13.78 10.03 11.77
N GLU A 88 13.06 10.56 10.79
CA GLU A 88 12.74 11.98 10.71
C GLU A 88 11.74 12.38 11.81
N THR A 89 12.26 12.96 12.89
CA THR A 89 11.43 13.45 14.00
C THR A 89 10.69 14.76 13.67
N THR A 90 11.08 15.43 12.58
CA THR A 90 10.49 16.69 12.10
C THR A 90 10.72 16.83 10.58
N TYR A 91 10.34 17.97 9.98
CA TYR A 91 10.59 18.24 8.56
C TYR A 91 12.10 18.21 8.24
N ALA A 92 12.47 17.44 7.21
CA ALA A 92 13.83 17.36 6.69
C ALA A 92 13.89 17.89 5.26
N ASP A 93 14.74 18.87 5.00
CA ASP A 93 14.92 19.45 3.66
C ASP A 93 15.57 18.49 2.65
N SER A 94 16.29 17.47 3.13
CA SER A 94 16.86 16.39 2.30
C SER A 94 15.77 15.54 1.64
N VAL A 95 14.57 15.50 2.21
CA VAL A 95 13.46 14.65 1.75
C VAL A 95 12.58 15.42 0.78
N SER A 96 12.33 14.84 -0.40
CA SER A 96 11.29 15.30 -1.33
C SER A 96 9.95 14.62 -1.00
N TYR A 97 9.15 15.25 -0.14
CA TYR A 97 7.87 14.68 0.31
C TYR A 97 6.87 14.60 -0.85
N TYR A 98 6.34 13.41 -1.13
CA TYR A 98 5.38 13.17 -2.21
C TYR A 98 3.96 13.62 -1.82
N GLY A 99 3.35 14.48 -2.62
CA GLY A 99 1.98 14.93 -2.35
C GLY A 99 1.43 15.81 -3.46
N TYR A 100 0.29 16.44 -3.24
CA TYR A 100 -0.37 17.25 -4.27
C TYR A 100 0.40 18.52 -4.65
N PHE A 101 1.26 19.03 -3.77
CA PHE A 101 2.10 20.17 -4.07
C PHE A 101 3.37 19.70 -4.81
N HIS A 102 3.84 20.46 -5.80
CA HIS A 102 5.17 20.26 -6.36
C HIS A 102 6.24 20.71 -5.36
N SER A 103 7.15 19.81 -4.94
CA SER A 103 8.20 20.11 -3.96
C SER A 103 9.14 21.25 -4.40
N GLY A 104 9.42 21.34 -5.70
CA GLY A 104 10.21 22.40 -6.33
C GLY A 104 9.55 23.78 -6.52
N ARG A 105 8.40 24.07 -5.88
CA ARG A 105 7.63 25.31 -6.09
C ARG A 105 7.18 25.94 -4.77
N CYS A 106 6.95 27.25 -4.83
CA CYS A 106 6.37 28.04 -3.75
C CYS A 106 4.93 28.45 -4.09
N TYR A 107 4.07 28.51 -3.09
CA TYR A 107 2.63 28.69 -3.25
C TYR A 107 2.12 29.88 -2.44
N ARG A 108 1.26 30.69 -3.06
CA ARG A 108 0.43 31.67 -2.33
C ARG A 108 -0.97 31.13 -2.21
N TYR A 109 -1.62 31.42 -1.08
CA TYR A 109 -3.02 31.07 -0.90
C TYR A 109 -3.92 32.12 -1.55
N ASP A 110 -4.70 31.69 -2.54
CA ASP A 110 -5.73 32.46 -3.22
C ASP A 110 -7.03 32.38 -2.41
N THR A 111 -7.34 33.47 -1.70
CA THR A 111 -8.52 33.57 -0.85
C THR A 111 -9.82 33.73 -1.64
N VAL A 112 -9.76 34.05 -2.94
CA VAL A 112 -10.94 34.17 -3.80
C VAL A 112 -11.36 32.80 -4.32
N ASN A 113 -10.39 32.02 -4.80
CA ASN A 113 -10.65 30.67 -5.33
C ASN A 113 -10.46 29.55 -4.29
N LEU A 114 -10.12 29.90 -3.05
CA LEU A 114 -9.93 28.99 -1.91
C LEU A 114 -8.96 27.84 -2.22
N ARG A 115 -7.75 28.19 -2.69
CA ARG A 115 -6.73 27.22 -3.10
C ARG A 115 -5.33 27.81 -3.03
N PHE A 116 -4.33 26.96 -2.91
CA PHE A 116 -2.94 27.30 -3.15
C PHE A 116 -2.67 27.34 -4.66
N ALA A 117 -1.99 28.41 -5.11
CA ALA A 117 -1.57 28.60 -6.49
C ALA A 117 -0.06 28.89 -6.53
N VAL A 118 0.60 28.44 -7.60
CA VAL A 118 2.06 28.60 -7.73
C VAL A 118 2.40 30.08 -7.81
N ALA A 119 3.28 30.53 -6.91
CA ALA A 119 3.82 31.87 -6.85
C ALA A 119 5.20 32.00 -7.51
N GLY A 120 5.96 30.90 -7.54
CA GLY A 120 7.28 30.86 -8.17
C GLY A 120 8.02 29.54 -7.93
N LEU A 121 9.24 29.46 -8.46
CA LEU A 121 10.12 28.32 -8.25
C LEU A 121 10.78 28.40 -6.87
N ALA A 122 10.92 27.25 -6.22
CA ALA A 122 11.71 27.14 -5.01
C ALA A 122 13.22 27.06 -5.33
N THR A 123 14.04 27.31 -4.31
CA THR A 123 15.49 27.49 -4.38
C THR A 123 16.20 26.71 -3.28
N GLY A 124 17.52 26.89 -3.14
CA GLY A 124 18.35 26.10 -2.22
C GLY A 124 18.92 24.85 -2.88
N ALA A 125 19.69 24.07 -2.11
CA ALA A 125 20.37 22.87 -2.61
C ALA A 125 19.38 21.82 -3.13
N ASN A 126 18.27 21.63 -2.40
CA ASN A 126 17.22 20.67 -2.75
C ASN A 126 16.04 21.32 -3.51
N SER A 127 16.11 22.61 -3.79
CA SER A 127 15.04 23.38 -4.44
C SER A 127 13.72 23.38 -3.65
N HIS A 128 13.75 23.49 -2.33
CA HIS A 128 12.54 23.50 -1.48
C HIS A 128 12.28 24.83 -0.76
N TYR A 129 13.19 25.80 -0.83
CA TYR A 129 13.07 27.07 -0.10
C TYR A 129 12.50 28.21 -0.95
N CYS A 130 11.59 28.99 -0.37
CA CYS A 130 11.10 30.22 -0.97
C CYS A 130 12.11 31.35 -0.78
N THR A 131 12.31 32.14 -1.83
CA THR A 131 13.23 33.29 -1.81
C THR A 131 12.67 34.43 -0.97
N ALA A 132 13.50 35.41 -0.62
CA ALA A 132 13.04 36.65 0.03
C ALA A 132 12.00 37.45 -0.78
N ALA A 133 11.91 37.25 -2.10
CA ALA A 133 10.87 37.86 -2.94
C ALA A 133 9.51 37.11 -2.87
N LEU A 134 9.49 35.96 -2.19
CA LEU A 134 8.36 35.06 -1.95
C LEU A 134 8.26 34.76 -0.44
N ASP A 135 8.59 35.73 0.41
CA ASP A 135 8.53 35.63 1.88
C ASP A 135 7.10 35.54 2.43
N ASP A 136 6.10 35.74 1.57
CA ASP A 136 4.67 35.53 1.81
C ASP A 136 4.15 34.22 1.18
N ALA A 137 5.04 33.32 0.75
CA ALA A 137 4.69 32.05 0.13
C ALA A 137 5.02 30.84 1.01
N TRP A 138 4.38 29.73 0.71
CA TRP A 138 4.60 28.43 1.32
C TRP A 138 5.48 27.56 0.43
N SER A 139 6.43 26.84 1.01
CA SER A 139 7.14 25.76 0.32
C SER A 139 6.19 24.61 0.02
N GLY A 140 6.16 24.16 -1.24
CA GLY A 140 5.38 22.98 -1.63
C GLY A 140 5.84 21.71 -0.94
N ASN A 141 7.15 21.55 -0.75
CA ASN A 141 7.71 20.39 -0.07
C ASN A 141 7.27 20.32 1.39
N PHE A 142 7.31 21.47 2.07
CA PHE A 142 6.85 21.60 3.46
C PHE A 142 5.35 21.31 3.58
N LEU A 143 4.52 21.81 2.64
CA LEU A 143 3.08 21.53 2.63
C LEU A 143 2.76 20.04 2.40
N ASN A 144 3.54 19.33 1.58
CA ASN A 144 3.37 17.88 1.41
C ASN A 144 3.62 17.13 2.73
N TRP A 145 4.72 17.42 3.42
CA TRP A 145 5.01 16.85 4.74
C TRP A 145 3.91 17.18 5.76
N ALA A 146 3.47 18.44 5.77
CA ALA A 146 2.58 18.95 6.80
C ALA A 146 1.13 18.47 6.66
N THR A 147 0.66 18.13 5.46
CA THR A 147 -0.79 18.05 5.17
C THR A 147 -1.28 16.75 4.52
N MET A 148 -0.40 15.90 3.97
CA MET A 148 -0.86 14.74 3.20
C MET A 148 -1.35 13.59 4.08
N THR A 149 -2.45 12.97 3.66
CA THR A 149 -2.91 11.68 4.20
C THR A 149 -2.41 10.53 3.31
N ARG A 150 -2.42 9.30 3.83
CA ARG A 150 -2.07 8.12 3.02
C ARG A 150 -2.99 7.97 1.79
N MET A 151 -4.26 8.30 1.94
CA MET A 151 -5.24 8.29 0.84
C MET A 151 -4.83 9.25 -0.27
N ASP A 152 -4.35 10.46 0.07
CA ASP A 152 -3.92 11.43 -0.93
C ASP A 152 -2.73 10.92 -1.76
N VAL A 153 -1.77 10.25 -1.10
CA VAL A 153 -0.63 9.58 -1.76
C VAL A 153 -1.12 8.47 -2.69
N VAL A 154 -2.04 7.62 -2.24
CA VAL A 154 -2.63 6.53 -3.05
C VAL A 154 -3.35 7.08 -4.27
N ARG A 155 -4.21 8.08 -4.09
CA ARG A 155 -4.95 8.73 -5.19
C ARG A 155 -4.00 9.38 -6.19
N LYS A 156 -2.94 10.05 -5.71
CA LYS A 156 -1.92 10.64 -6.58
C LYS A 156 -1.18 9.57 -7.39
N ALA A 157 -0.70 8.52 -6.74
CA ALA A 157 0.05 7.44 -7.38
C ALA A 157 -0.79 6.66 -8.41
N LEU A 158 -2.06 6.36 -8.10
CA LEU A 158 -2.93 5.61 -9.00
C LEU A 158 -3.49 6.47 -10.14
N TYR A 159 -4.00 7.66 -9.85
CA TYR A 159 -4.74 8.44 -10.86
C TYR A 159 -4.51 9.96 -10.85
N GLY A 160 -3.49 10.46 -10.15
CA GLY A 160 -3.15 11.88 -10.14
C GLY A 160 -3.92 12.74 -9.11
N GLY A 161 -4.69 12.12 -8.21
CA GLY A 161 -5.29 12.79 -7.05
C GLY A 161 -6.79 13.07 -7.17
N LEU A 162 -7.41 13.43 -6.04
CA LEU A 162 -8.82 13.82 -5.96
C LEU A 162 -9.02 15.21 -6.58
N ARG A 163 -9.77 15.31 -7.68
CA ARG A 163 -10.00 16.58 -8.39
C ARG A 163 -11.30 17.24 -7.92
N ALA A 164 -11.18 18.33 -7.16
CA ALA A 164 -12.32 19.19 -6.81
C ALA A 164 -12.73 20.13 -7.96
N THR A 165 -11.82 20.36 -8.91
CA THR A 165 -12.12 21.05 -10.18
C THR A 165 -11.39 20.32 -11.29
N ASP A 166 -12.10 19.98 -12.36
CA ASP A 166 -11.52 19.30 -13.52
C ASP A 166 -12.14 19.80 -14.83
N THR A 167 -11.58 20.90 -15.35
CA THR A 167 -12.00 21.55 -16.60
C THR A 167 -10.85 21.56 -17.59
N ALA A 168 -11.07 21.84 -18.88
CA ALA A 168 -9.99 21.83 -19.88
C ALA A 168 -8.76 22.69 -19.47
N THR A 169 -8.98 23.83 -18.80
CA THR A 169 -7.93 24.81 -18.46
C THR A 169 -7.57 24.88 -16.99
N ASP A 170 -8.33 24.23 -16.10
CA ASP A 170 -8.15 24.35 -14.66
C ASP A 170 -8.35 23.00 -13.97
N THR A 171 -7.35 22.59 -13.18
CA THR A 171 -7.38 21.39 -12.35
C THR A 171 -6.94 21.73 -10.94
N VAL A 172 -7.79 21.43 -9.98
CA VAL A 172 -7.55 21.66 -8.55
C VAL A 172 -7.68 20.34 -7.82
N LEU A 173 -6.61 19.94 -7.12
CA LEU A 173 -6.63 18.78 -6.23
C LEU A 173 -7.11 19.19 -4.84
N GLU A 174 -7.87 18.32 -4.17
CA GLU A 174 -8.37 18.50 -2.80
C GLU A 174 -7.94 17.32 -1.92
N ARG A 175 -7.45 17.65 -0.72
CA ARG A 175 -7.07 16.68 0.32
C ARG A 175 -8.27 15.86 0.79
N ALA A 176 -8.04 14.64 1.27
CA ALA A 176 -9.08 13.83 1.90
C ALA A 176 -9.79 14.55 3.08
N HIS A 177 -11.07 14.26 3.27
CA HIS A 177 -11.86 14.73 4.40
C HIS A 177 -11.45 14.00 5.69
N LEU A 178 -11.14 14.75 6.75
CA LEU A 178 -10.79 14.22 8.08
C LEU A 178 -11.77 14.71 9.13
N PRO A 179 -12.48 13.81 9.84
CA PRO A 179 -13.26 14.21 11.00
C PRO A 179 -12.37 14.81 12.09
N THR A 180 -12.95 15.59 13.00
CA THR A 180 -12.26 16.19 14.16
C THR A 180 -12.14 15.18 15.30
N ASP A 181 -11.59 14.01 14.98
CA ASP A 181 -11.26 12.90 15.87
C ASP A 181 -9.75 12.54 15.71
N GLY A 182 -9.33 11.38 16.19
CA GLY A 182 -7.97 10.84 16.04
C GLY A 182 -7.43 10.68 14.61
N HIS A 183 -8.22 10.87 13.55
CA HIS A 183 -7.70 10.96 12.18
C HIS A 183 -7.12 12.33 11.86
N SER A 184 -7.54 13.37 12.57
CA SER A 184 -6.93 14.70 12.49
C SER A 184 -5.54 14.70 13.14
N PHE A 185 -4.61 15.47 12.58
CA PHE A 185 -3.23 15.47 13.07
C PHE A 185 -2.56 16.84 12.99
N ALA A 186 -1.61 17.06 13.90
CA ALA A 186 -0.83 18.28 14.00
C ALA A 186 0.68 18.05 13.75
N LYS A 187 1.28 18.94 12.98
CA LYS A 187 2.72 19.00 12.68
C LYS A 187 3.33 20.27 13.25
N TYR A 188 4.49 20.15 13.88
CA TYR A 188 5.22 21.27 14.48
C TYR A 188 6.62 21.38 13.90
N TYR A 189 7.04 22.61 13.60
CA TYR A 189 8.36 22.93 13.11
C TYR A 189 8.90 24.24 13.68
N ASN A 190 10.15 24.23 14.12
CA ASN A 190 10.86 25.42 14.61
C ASN A 190 12.29 25.53 14.07
N GLY A 191 12.56 24.96 12.89
CA GLY A 191 13.86 25.10 12.23
C GLY A 191 14.21 26.56 11.93
N ALA A 192 15.52 26.86 11.90
CA ALA A 192 16.02 28.23 11.67
C ALA A 192 15.70 28.78 10.27
N ASP A 193 15.36 27.89 9.35
CA ASP A 193 14.93 28.10 7.97
C ASP A 193 13.41 28.28 7.81
N LEU A 194 12.63 28.27 8.90
CA LEU A 194 11.16 28.39 8.87
C LEU A 194 10.67 29.58 8.03
N ALA A 195 11.37 30.72 8.09
CA ALA A 195 11.04 31.92 7.31
C ALA A 195 11.15 31.74 5.79
N MET A 196 11.80 30.66 5.32
CA MET A 196 11.90 30.29 3.90
C MET A 196 10.86 29.22 3.50
N LEU A 197 10.11 28.66 4.46
CA LEU A 197 9.19 27.54 4.24
C LEU A 197 7.71 27.95 4.35
N VAL A 198 7.40 28.98 5.12
CA VAL A 198 6.03 29.45 5.38
C VAL A 198 5.98 30.98 5.30
N PRO A 199 4.81 31.61 5.12
CA PRO A 199 4.65 33.06 5.08
C PRO A 199 4.79 33.68 6.49
N TYR A 200 5.97 33.55 7.08
CA TYR A 200 6.29 34.09 8.38
C TYR A 200 6.76 35.53 8.20
N GLY A 201 5.84 36.50 8.39
CA GLY A 201 6.20 37.91 8.31
C GLY A 201 7.34 38.22 9.28
N VAL A 202 8.47 38.71 8.76
CA VAL A 202 9.55 39.34 9.53
C VAL A 202 8.98 40.63 10.14
N GLY A 203 8.25 40.46 11.23
CA GLY A 203 7.26 41.42 11.74
C GLY A 203 6.36 40.84 12.83
N ALA A 204 6.30 39.50 12.96
CA ALA A 204 5.90 38.82 14.19
C ALA A 204 7.00 38.97 15.27
N THR A 205 7.36 40.20 15.62
CA THR A 205 7.57 40.47 17.04
C THR A 205 6.26 40.09 17.69
N GLN A 206 6.21 38.93 18.38
CA GLN A 206 5.26 38.77 19.46
C GLN A 206 5.48 39.96 20.39
N THR A 207 4.66 41.00 20.24
CA THR A 207 4.42 41.90 21.35
C THR A 207 3.69 41.04 22.36
N ALA A 208 4.46 40.44 23.25
CA ALA A 208 3.99 39.80 24.46
C ALA A 208 3.23 40.85 25.29
N THR A 209 1.96 41.10 24.93
CA THR A 209 1.09 41.99 25.71
C THR A 209 0.38 41.26 26.85
N THR A 210 0.60 39.94 26.96
CA THR A 210 0.29 39.16 28.16
C THR A 210 1.38 38.10 28.33
N PRO A 211 2.24 38.22 29.35
CA PRO A 211 3.08 37.10 29.76
C PRO A 211 2.16 35.96 30.20
N LEU A 212 2.18 34.82 29.50
CA LEU A 212 1.78 33.58 30.14
C LEU A 212 2.84 33.35 31.22
N VAL A 213 2.42 33.36 32.48
CA VAL A 213 3.34 33.26 33.62
C VAL A 213 4.08 31.92 33.56
N VAL A 214 5.30 31.95 33.06
CA VAL A 214 6.36 31.00 33.40
C VAL A 214 7.27 31.75 34.36
N ASP A 215 7.11 31.55 35.69
CA ASP A 215 7.93 32.23 36.68
C ASP A 215 9.24 31.48 36.97
N ALA A 216 10.31 32.11 36.48
CA ALA A 216 11.69 32.28 36.98
C ALA A 216 12.50 31.05 37.45
N THR A 217 13.74 30.90 37.00
CA THR A 217 14.72 31.99 36.87
C THR A 217 15.62 31.85 35.63
N SER A 218 15.33 32.69 34.64
CA SER A 218 16.05 33.01 33.38
C SER A 218 17.60 32.96 33.42
N THR A 219 18.34 32.75 32.32
CA THR A 219 18.51 33.71 31.19
C THR A 219 19.24 33.12 29.97
N ALA A 220 18.81 33.53 28.77
CA ALA A 220 19.51 33.57 27.46
C ALA A 220 19.55 32.31 26.56
N GLY A 221 18.77 32.36 25.47
CA GLY A 221 19.08 31.91 24.10
C GLY A 221 19.36 30.42 23.86
N ASN A 222 18.61 29.81 22.91
CA ASN A 222 18.93 28.52 22.29
C ASN A 222 19.22 27.35 23.26
N THR A 223 18.54 27.28 24.41
CA THR A 223 18.59 26.07 25.26
C THR A 223 17.31 25.25 25.07
N PRO A 224 17.41 23.95 24.72
CA PRO A 224 16.26 23.04 24.69
C PRO A 224 15.47 23.07 26.01
N GLY A 225 14.15 23.27 25.91
CA GLY A 225 13.20 22.91 26.96
C GLY A 225 12.72 23.99 27.93
N ARG A 226 12.68 25.30 27.57
CA ARG A 226 12.12 26.32 28.50
C ARG A 226 11.26 27.48 27.92
N ASP A 227 11.04 27.64 26.62
CA ASP A 227 10.03 28.62 26.10
C ASP A 227 9.44 28.22 24.73
N ASP A 228 9.41 26.93 24.42
CA ASP A 228 9.08 26.44 23.07
C ASP A 228 7.60 26.68 22.71
N ALA A 229 6.71 26.87 23.70
CA ALA A 229 5.27 27.10 23.47
C ALA A 229 4.99 28.27 22.52
N ASN A 230 5.88 29.28 22.50
CA ASN A 230 5.72 30.51 21.74
C ASN A 230 6.52 30.54 20.43
N GLU A 231 7.35 29.52 20.17
CA GLU A 231 8.27 29.47 19.03
C GLU A 231 7.80 28.51 17.94
N GLY A 232 8.25 28.73 16.71
CA GLY A 232 7.93 27.88 15.55
C GLY A 232 6.52 28.06 15.00
N ILE A 233 6.08 27.06 14.24
CA ILE A 233 4.74 26.97 13.65
C ILE A 233 4.15 25.60 13.96
N THR A 234 2.84 25.56 14.20
CA THR A 234 2.05 24.34 14.21
C THR A 234 0.99 24.39 13.12
N ILE A 235 0.85 23.29 12.38
CA ILE A 235 -0.16 23.09 11.35
C ILE A 235 -1.05 21.90 11.75
N CYS A 236 -2.36 22.10 11.81
CA CYS A 236 -3.35 21.06 12.09
C CYS A 236 -4.23 20.82 10.87
N ASN A 237 -4.51 19.55 10.58
CA ASN A 237 -5.31 19.13 9.43
C ASN A 237 -6.60 18.48 9.91
N ALA A 238 -7.74 19.09 9.57
CA ALA A 238 -9.06 18.62 9.97
C ALA A 238 -10.14 19.12 8.99
N THR A 239 -11.35 18.60 9.12
CA THR A 239 -12.55 19.08 8.39
C THR A 239 -13.64 19.38 9.41
N PRO A 240 -13.52 20.46 10.19
CA PRO A 240 -14.51 20.81 11.20
C PRO A 240 -15.82 21.25 10.54
N ASP A 241 -16.94 20.76 11.05
CA ASP A 241 -18.30 21.16 10.66
C ASP A 241 -19.12 21.60 11.89
N ALA A 242 -18.48 22.45 12.70
CA ALA A 242 -18.97 22.87 14.01
C ALA A 242 -20.35 23.55 13.92
N GLY A 243 -21.23 23.23 14.87
CA GLY A 243 -22.57 23.82 14.96
C GLY A 243 -23.59 23.24 13.98
N THR A 244 -23.24 22.18 13.25
CA THR A 244 -24.18 21.44 12.40
C THR A 244 -24.69 20.16 13.06
N THR A 245 -25.66 19.50 12.40
CA THR A 245 -26.10 18.14 12.73
C THR A 245 -25.61 17.14 11.69
N ALA A 246 -24.68 17.56 10.83
CA ALA A 246 -24.11 16.69 9.81
C ALA A 246 -23.20 15.64 10.45
N SER A 247 -23.03 14.55 9.73
CA SER A 247 -22.02 13.54 10.03
C SER A 247 -20.94 13.60 8.94
N SER A 248 -19.80 12.95 9.14
CA SER A 248 -18.69 12.94 8.19
C SER A 248 -19.12 12.55 6.77
N GLN A 249 -20.13 11.68 6.62
CA GLN A 249 -20.68 11.25 5.33
C GLN A 249 -21.67 12.21 4.66
N SER A 250 -22.14 13.24 5.35
CA SER A 250 -23.09 14.23 4.83
C SER A 250 -22.57 15.66 4.89
N SER A 251 -21.45 15.87 5.61
CA SER A 251 -20.78 17.16 5.67
C SER A 251 -20.33 17.63 4.29
N LEU A 252 -20.56 18.92 4.05
CA LEU A 252 -20.06 19.69 2.90
C LEU A 252 -18.91 20.61 3.32
N ALA A 253 -18.42 20.50 4.56
CA ALA A 253 -17.29 21.26 5.04
C ALA A 253 -16.05 20.95 4.19
N LEU A 254 -15.24 21.99 3.95
CA LEU A 254 -14.04 21.87 3.15
C LEU A 254 -12.87 21.40 4.04
N PRO A 255 -12.01 20.49 3.57
CA PRO A 255 -10.81 20.10 4.29
C PRO A 255 -9.90 21.30 4.55
N LEU A 256 -9.52 21.54 5.80
CA LEU A 256 -8.76 22.72 6.23
C LEU A 256 -7.32 22.36 6.63
N VAL A 257 -6.44 23.32 6.36
CA VAL A 257 -5.09 23.48 6.93
C VAL A 257 -5.15 24.68 7.86
N ARG A 258 -5.05 24.42 9.17
CA ARG A 258 -5.06 25.45 10.22
C ARG A 258 -3.64 25.68 10.70
N ALA A 259 -3.17 26.92 10.68
CA ALA A 259 -1.79 27.24 11.04
C ALA A 259 -1.75 28.27 12.18
N VAL A 260 -0.84 28.08 13.13
CA VAL A 260 -0.65 28.95 14.29
C VAL A 260 0.85 29.11 14.57
N ALA A 261 1.28 30.30 14.99
CA ALA A 261 2.63 30.48 15.52
C ALA A 261 2.72 29.90 16.94
N GLY A 262 3.81 29.21 17.24
CA GLY A 262 4.02 28.52 18.51
C GLY A 262 3.92 27.00 18.43
N ASN A 263 4.31 26.36 19.53
CA ASN A 263 4.34 24.91 19.68
C ASN A 263 3.02 24.40 20.29
N TYR A 264 2.14 23.98 19.39
CA TYR A 264 0.86 23.33 19.65
C TYR A 264 0.90 21.90 19.10
N GLN A 265 2.05 21.22 19.17
CA GLN A 265 2.23 19.94 18.47
C GLN A 265 1.25 18.83 18.89
N LEU A 266 0.61 18.96 20.07
CA LEU A 266 -0.42 18.07 20.60
C LEU A 266 -1.85 18.57 20.32
N TRP A 267 -2.05 19.53 19.42
CA TRP A 267 -3.37 20.08 19.05
C TRP A 267 -4.27 19.05 18.35
N GLY A 268 -3.68 17.99 17.78
CA GLY A 268 -4.39 16.82 17.27
C GLY A 268 -4.62 15.73 18.33
N THR A 269 -4.33 15.97 19.61
CA THR A 269 -4.28 14.93 20.66
C THR A 269 -4.98 15.42 21.93
N ASN A 270 -6.29 15.61 21.83
CA ASN A 270 -7.17 16.02 22.94
C ASN A 270 -8.11 14.88 23.34
N GLU A 271 -8.74 14.97 24.51
CA GLU A 271 -9.74 14.02 25.04
C GLU A 271 -11.09 14.08 24.30
N ARG A 272 -11.24 14.89 23.23
CA ARG A 272 -12.46 14.84 22.40
C ARG A 272 -12.35 15.50 21.04
N TRP A 273 -11.90 16.75 21.01
CA TRP A 273 -11.96 17.58 19.81
C TRP A 273 -10.55 17.92 19.34
N GLN A 274 -10.17 17.37 18.19
CA GLN A 274 -8.87 17.57 17.60
C GLN A 274 -8.90 18.75 16.64
N CYS A 275 -7.82 19.53 16.62
CA CYS A 275 -7.63 20.67 15.73
C CYS A 275 -8.69 21.80 15.84
N THR A 276 -9.37 21.94 16.98
CA THR A 276 -10.35 23.01 17.22
C THR A 276 -9.71 24.31 17.71
N TRP A 277 -10.27 25.47 17.37
CA TRP A 277 -9.84 26.71 18.04
C TRP A 277 -10.51 26.83 19.41
N SER A 278 -9.81 27.33 20.42
CA SER A 278 -10.36 27.45 21.79
C SER A 278 -11.55 28.40 21.91
N ASP A 279 -11.71 29.34 20.98
CA ASP A 279 -12.82 30.27 20.83
C ASP A 279 -13.79 29.89 19.69
N GLU A 280 -13.58 28.75 19.02
CA GLU A 280 -14.56 28.18 18.10
C GLU A 280 -15.69 27.53 18.93
N PRO A 281 -16.96 27.73 18.56
CA PRO A 281 -18.08 27.08 19.22
C PRO A 281 -18.06 25.58 18.91
N ALA A 282 -17.23 24.82 19.62
CA ALA A 282 -17.15 23.36 19.53
C ALA A 282 -18.39 22.75 20.20
N SER A 283 -19.51 22.71 19.46
CA SER A 283 -20.80 22.18 19.96
C SER A 283 -21.31 22.92 21.23
N PRO A 284 -22.57 22.80 21.65
CA PRO A 284 -23.03 23.27 22.96
C PRO A 284 -22.26 22.75 24.20
N HIS A 285 -21.12 22.06 24.06
CA HIS A 285 -20.35 21.44 25.17
C HIS A 285 -18.89 21.95 25.30
N ALA A 286 -18.44 22.89 24.46
CA ALA A 286 -17.11 23.52 24.54
C ALA A 286 -16.73 24.15 25.90
N ALA A 287 -17.71 24.44 26.76
CA ALA A 287 -17.48 25.20 27.99
C ALA A 287 -17.03 24.35 29.20
N ALA A 288 -16.98 23.01 29.11
CA ALA A 288 -16.79 22.17 30.29
C ALA A 288 -15.45 21.41 30.35
N LEU A 289 -14.99 20.71 29.29
CA LEU A 289 -13.86 19.76 29.44
C LEU A 289 -12.94 19.51 28.20
N GLY A 290 -13.22 20.01 26.99
CA GLY A 290 -12.70 19.36 25.76
C GLY A 290 -11.55 20.01 24.95
N ASN A 291 -10.96 21.14 25.37
CA ASN A 291 -9.95 21.87 24.57
C ASN A 291 -8.54 21.83 25.19
N VAL A 292 -8.20 20.75 25.89
CA VAL A 292 -6.91 20.55 26.54
C VAL A 292 -6.37 19.15 26.27
N ASN A 293 -5.10 19.07 25.87
CA ASN A 293 -4.36 17.81 25.76
C ASN A 293 -3.85 17.34 27.13
N SER A 294 -3.91 18.23 28.13
CA SER A 294 -3.49 17.97 29.51
C SER A 294 -2.05 17.46 29.66
N ASN A 295 -1.20 17.76 28.68
CA ASN A 295 0.21 17.46 28.71
C ASN A 295 0.87 18.09 29.94
N VAL A 296 1.77 17.33 30.56
CA VAL A 296 2.63 17.83 31.64
C VAL A 296 4.07 17.65 31.18
N ALA A 297 4.68 18.75 30.71
CA ALA A 297 6.02 18.75 30.11
C ALA A 297 7.10 18.09 30.98
N LEU A 298 6.98 18.18 32.31
CA LEU A 298 7.89 17.51 33.25
C LEU A 298 7.89 15.98 33.06
N TYR A 299 6.75 15.38 32.74
CA TYR A 299 6.63 13.93 32.54
C TYR A 299 6.83 13.54 31.08
N SER A 300 6.19 14.25 30.14
CA SER A 300 6.26 13.92 28.72
C SER A 300 7.62 14.24 28.10
N GLY A 301 8.30 15.29 28.58
CA GLY A 301 9.43 15.91 27.88
C GLY A 301 9.03 16.77 26.67
N ILE A 302 7.71 16.96 26.45
CA ILE A 302 7.17 17.78 25.36
C ILE A 302 6.78 19.15 25.92
N TYR A 303 7.49 20.20 25.51
CA TYR A 303 7.26 21.59 25.94
C TYR A 303 6.27 22.31 25.01
N ALA A 304 5.07 21.73 24.86
CA ALA A 304 4.00 22.29 24.03
C ALA A 304 2.90 22.93 24.88
N ALA A 305 2.12 23.82 24.27
CA ALA A 305 0.92 24.39 24.88
C ALA A 305 -0.08 23.29 25.28
N VAL A 306 -0.68 23.44 26.45
CA VAL A 306 -1.63 22.47 27.03
C VAL A 306 -3.08 22.69 26.62
N SER A 307 -3.37 23.85 26.02
CA SER A 307 -4.69 24.25 25.56
C SER A 307 -4.68 24.56 24.07
N ASP A 308 -5.82 24.37 23.42
CA ASP A 308 -5.99 24.73 22.02
C ASP A 308 -5.69 26.21 21.75
N PRO A 309 -5.08 26.53 20.59
CA PRO A 309 -4.85 27.91 20.18
C PRO A 309 -6.18 28.62 19.92
N SER A 310 -6.19 29.95 20.08
CA SER A 310 -7.33 30.79 19.74
C SER A 310 -7.22 31.35 18.32
N THR A 311 -8.34 31.74 17.71
CA THR A 311 -8.37 32.28 16.34
C THR A 311 -7.57 33.59 16.19
N VAL A 312 -7.29 34.30 17.29
CA VAL A 312 -6.44 35.51 17.25
C VAL A 312 -4.97 35.19 17.04
N GLN A 313 -4.54 33.96 17.35
CA GLN A 313 -3.17 33.47 17.17
C GLN A 313 -2.96 32.82 15.79
N ALA A 314 -4.04 32.59 15.04
CA ALA A 314 -3.98 31.97 13.73
C ALA A 314 -3.04 32.76 12.79
N LEU A 315 -2.22 32.03 12.03
CA LEU A 315 -1.43 32.59 10.95
C LEU A 315 -2.39 32.99 9.82
N LYS A 316 -2.73 34.29 9.79
CA LYS A 316 -3.71 34.81 8.85
C LYS A 316 -3.16 34.83 7.42
N THR A 317 -4.03 34.49 6.47
CA THR A 317 -3.81 34.79 5.05
C THR A 317 -3.61 36.30 4.84
N PRO A 318 -2.99 36.74 3.74
CA PRO A 318 -2.88 38.17 3.41
C PRO A 318 -4.22 38.92 3.37
N ALA A 319 -5.34 38.22 3.14
CA ALA A 319 -6.70 38.79 3.18
C ALA A 319 -7.37 38.72 4.57
N GLY A 320 -6.65 38.25 5.60
CA GLY A 320 -7.12 38.21 7.00
C GLY A 320 -7.87 36.95 7.43
N GLY A 321 -8.06 35.96 6.55
CA GLY A 321 -8.67 34.66 6.87
C GLY A 321 -7.74 33.76 7.69
N ARG A 322 -8.30 32.97 8.61
CA ARG A 322 -7.57 32.13 9.60
C ARG A 322 -7.34 30.67 9.16
N ASP A 323 -8.18 30.17 8.27
CA ASP A 323 -8.17 28.78 7.81
C ASP A 323 -7.84 28.75 6.31
N HIS A 324 -7.06 27.77 5.87
CA HIS A 324 -6.72 27.56 4.46
C HIS A 324 -7.41 26.29 3.99
N VAL A 325 -8.15 26.34 2.88
CA VAL A 325 -8.70 25.12 2.28
C VAL A 325 -7.55 24.33 1.66
N ALA A 326 -7.50 23.03 1.93
CA ALA A 326 -6.47 22.10 1.48
C ALA A 326 -6.65 21.74 -0.01
N ARG A 327 -6.59 22.76 -0.87
CA ARG A 327 -6.75 22.68 -2.32
C ARG A 327 -5.54 23.26 -3.02
N VAL A 328 -5.08 22.65 -4.09
CA VAL A 328 -3.93 23.15 -4.87
C VAL A 328 -4.23 23.09 -6.36
N LYS A 329 -3.93 24.18 -7.06
CA LYS A 329 -3.95 24.23 -8.52
C LYS A 329 -2.69 23.54 -9.07
N VAL A 330 -2.84 22.60 -9.97
CA VAL A 330 -1.73 21.74 -10.47
C VAL A 330 -1.66 21.74 -12.00
N CYS A 331 -0.54 21.27 -12.54
CA CYS A 331 -0.32 21.12 -13.98
C CYS A 331 -0.57 22.40 -14.77
N GLU A 332 -0.12 23.53 -14.22
CA GLU A 332 -0.19 24.80 -14.89
C GLU A 332 0.88 24.88 -16.00
N ALA A 333 0.45 25.03 -17.25
CA ALA A 333 1.34 25.05 -18.41
C ALA A 333 2.49 26.07 -18.31
N GLN A 334 2.26 27.20 -17.62
CA GLN A 334 3.26 28.24 -17.39
C GLN A 334 4.44 27.80 -16.49
N PHE A 335 4.26 26.76 -15.67
CA PHE A 335 5.28 26.26 -14.74
C PHE A 335 5.74 24.83 -15.08
N TYR A 336 5.16 24.21 -16.12
CA TYR A 336 5.49 22.85 -16.53
C TYR A 336 6.89 22.78 -17.13
N ASP A 337 7.73 21.92 -16.56
CA ASP A 337 9.03 21.53 -17.11
C ASP A 337 9.01 20.02 -17.38
N PRO A 338 9.07 19.57 -18.64
CA PRO A 338 9.04 18.15 -18.96
C PRO A 338 10.26 17.39 -18.42
N ASN A 339 11.37 18.09 -18.13
CA ASN A 339 12.57 17.48 -17.54
C ASN A 339 12.49 17.37 -16.01
N ARG A 340 11.47 17.97 -15.38
CA ARG A 340 11.26 18.02 -13.93
C ARG A 340 9.77 17.84 -13.58
N ASN A 341 9.18 16.76 -14.07
CA ASN A 341 7.75 16.49 -13.96
C ASN A 341 7.33 15.87 -12.61
N LEU A 342 7.69 16.50 -11.48
CA LEU A 342 7.38 15.96 -10.13
C LEU A 342 5.89 16.03 -9.76
N GLU A 343 5.09 16.76 -10.54
CA GLU A 343 3.62 16.76 -10.48
C GLU A 343 2.97 15.60 -11.25
N ASN A 344 3.76 14.80 -11.99
CA ASN A 344 3.28 13.73 -12.85
C ASN A 344 2.22 14.20 -13.86
N CYS A 345 2.42 15.38 -14.44
CA CYS A 345 1.54 15.94 -15.45
C CYS A 345 1.70 15.22 -16.79
N ALA A 346 0.59 14.80 -17.39
CA ALA A 346 0.51 14.24 -18.73
C ALA A 346 -0.30 15.15 -19.66
N ALA A 347 0.13 15.22 -20.91
CA ALA A 347 -0.54 15.99 -21.95
C ALA A 347 -1.65 15.17 -22.62
N TYR A 348 -2.84 15.77 -22.73
CA TYR A 348 -4.02 15.22 -23.39
C TYR A 348 -4.50 16.27 -24.41
N GLY A 349 -3.98 16.16 -25.63
CA GLY A 349 -4.12 17.23 -26.63
C GLY A 349 -3.51 18.54 -26.14
N ALA A 350 -4.34 19.57 -25.98
CA ALA A 350 -3.93 20.88 -25.43
C ALA A 350 -4.00 20.97 -23.90
N ASN A 351 -4.57 19.97 -23.23
CA ASN A 351 -4.77 19.97 -21.78
C ASN A 351 -3.58 19.32 -21.09
N LEU A 352 -3.19 19.84 -19.94
CA LEU A 352 -2.19 19.24 -19.07
C LEU A 352 -2.86 18.81 -17.77
N LYS A 353 -2.74 17.54 -17.40
CA LYS A 353 -3.48 16.94 -16.28
C LYS A 353 -2.57 16.08 -15.41
N PRO A 354 -2.77 16.04 -14.08
CA PRO A 354 -2.04 15.11 -13.24
C PRO A 354 -2.48 13.68 -13.58
N ALA A 355 -1.52 12.77 -13.75
CA ALA A 355 -1.74 11.39 -14.15
C ALA A 355 -0.95 10.44 -13.25
N GLY A 356 -1.59 9.34 -12.85
CA GLY A 356 -0.97 8.25 -12.11
C GLY A 356 -0.76 7.02 -12.98
N ALA A 357 -0.45 5.91 -12.33
CA ALA A 357 -0.16 4.64 -12.99
C ALA A 357 -1.32 4.13 -13.87
N LEU A 358 -2.58 4.33 -13.44
CA LEU A 358 -3.74 3.88 -14.21
C LEU A 358 -3.78 4.56 -15.57
N GLN A 359 -3.59 5.87 -15.65
CA GLN A 359 -3.57 6.54 -16.95
C GLN A 359 -2.36 6.12 -17.80
N ARG A 360 -1.19 5.93 -17.20
CA ARG A 360 0.05 5.57 -17.92
C ARG A 360 -0.09 4.23 -18.63
N TYR A 361 -0.59 3.20 -17.96
CA TYR A 361 -0.68 1.84 -18.51
C TYR A 361 -2.06 1.50 -19.08
N GLY A 362 -3.12 2.09 -18.52
CA GLY A 362 -4.50 1.77 -18.86
C GLY A 362 -5.02 2.50 -20.11
N LEU A 363 -4.56 3.73 -20.37
CA LEU A 363 -4.95 4.46 -21.59
C LEU A 363 -4.11 4.05 -22.81
N SER A 364 -2.87 3.58 -22.60
CA SER A 364 -2.05 2.97 -23.66
C SER A 364 -2.49 1.54 -23.97
N ASN A 365 -3.41 0.96 -23.18
CA ASN A 365 -3.86 -0.43 -23.26
C ASN A 365 -2.68 -1.43 -23.14
N GLU A 366 -1.63 -1.05 -22.41
CA GLU A 366 -0.55 -1.94 -21.98
C GLU A 366 -1.03 -2.89 -20.88
N LEU A 367 -1.88 -2.40 -19.98
CA LEU A 367 -2.49 -3.18 -18.90
C LEU A 367 -3.99 -2.87 -18.81
N ARG A 368 -4.80 -3.85 -18.38
CA ARG A 368 -6.22 -3.64 -18.11
C ARG A 368 -6.53 -3.83 -16.64
N PHE A 369 -7.18 -2.84 -16.03
CA PHE A 369 -7.38 -2.79 -14.58
C PHE A 369 -8.82 -3.10 -14.17
N GLY A 370 -8.96 -3.91 -13.13
CA GLY A 370 -10.16 -4.06 -12.32
C GLY A 370 -9.92 -3.63 -10.88
N LEU A 371 -10.98 -3.52 -10.07
CA LEU A 371 -10.89 -3.23 -8.65
C LEU A 371 -11.92 -4.00 -7.84
N VAL A 372 -11.43 -4.63 -6.77
CA VAL A 372 -12.24 -5.16 -5.66
C VAL A 372 -11.81 -4.43 -4.39
N THR A 373 -12.78 -3.98 -3.60
CA THR A 373 -12.52 -3.37 -2.28
C THR A 373 -13.38 -4.01 -1.20
N GLY A 374 -13.03 -3.80 0.07
CA GLY A 374 -14.01 -3.96 1.16
C GLY A 374 -15.22 -3.04 1.00
N SER A 375 -16.23 -3.22 1.86
CA SER A 375 -17.47 -2.41 1.84
C SER A 375 -17.82 -1.89 3.22
N TYR A 376 -18.66 -0.84 3.30
CA TYR A 376 -19.15 -0.33 4.58
C TYR A 376 -20.25 -1.22 5.15
N GLN A 377 -21.11 -1.77 4.29
CA GLN A 377 -22.21 -2.64 4.72
C GLN A 377 -21.73 -4.02 5.20
N LYS A 378 -20.68 -4.54 4.56
CA LYS A 378 -19.99 -5.80 4.88
C LYS A 378 -18.53 -5.45 5.19
N ASN A 379 -18.33 -4.81 6.34
CA ASN A 379 -17.04 -4.33 6.79
C ASN A 379 -16.20 -5.42 7.46
N LEU A 380 -16.83 -6.52 7.89
CA LEU A 380 -16.17 -7.66 8.51
C LEU A 380 -16.06 -8.86 7.56
N SER A 381 -16.68 -8.80 6.38
CA SER A 381 -16.65 -9.88 5.40
C SER A 381 -16.43 -9.39 3.97
N GLY A 382 -15.50 -10.06 3.29
CA GLY A 382 -15.28 -10.04 1.85
C GLY A 382 -15.18 -8.72 1.09
N GLY A 383 -15.14 -8.89 -0.23
CA GLY A 383 -14.93 -7.82 -1.20
C GLY A 383 -16.13 -7.57 -2.10
N VAL A 384 -16.16 -6.37 -2.68
CA VAL A 384 -17.13 -5.92 -3.67
C VAL A 384 -16.38 -5.50 -4.93
N LEU A 385 -16.79 -6.04 -6.07
CA LEU A 385 -16.31 -5.56 -7.37
C LEU A 385 -16.75 -4.11 -7.56
N ARG A 386 -15.78 -3.23 -7.76
CA ARG A 386 -15.97 -1.79 -7.99
C ARG A 386 -15.76 -1.39 -9.45
N LYS A 387 -14.95 -2.17 -10.16
CA LYS A 387 -14.70 -2.04 -11.59
C LYS A 387 -14.33 -3.40 -12.16
N GLY A 388 -15.11 -3.87 -13.14
CA GLY A 388 -14.72 -4.97 -14.02
C GLY A 388 -13.62 -4.55 -15.00
N MET A 389 -12.96 -5.51 -15.63
CA MET A 389 -11.79 -5.23 -16.49
C MET A 389 -12.18 -4.64 -17.85
N THR A 390 -12.54 -3.37 -17.85
CA THR A 390 -12.84 -2.55 -19.03
C THR A 390 -11.71 -1.55 -19.32
N ALA A 391 -11.71 -0.96 -20.50
CA ALA A 391 -10.73 0.06 -20.88
C ALA A 391 -10.93 1.34 -20.06
N LEU A 392 -9.84 1.92 -19.54
CA LEU A 392 -9.88 3.10 -18.66
C LEU A 392 -10.47 4.37 -19.32
N GLY A 393 -10.65 4.36 -20.64
CA GLY A 393 -11.36 5.40 -21.38
C GLY A 393 -12.83 5.61 -20.94
N ASP A 394 -13.39 4.69 -20.15
CA ASP A 394 -14.70 4.82 -19.52
C ASP A 394 -14.73 5.71 -18.27
N GLU A 395 -13.56 5.98 -17.66
CA GLU A 395 -13.40 6.84 -16.48
C GLU A 395 -12.57 8.09 -16.75
N VAL A 396 -11.67 8.05 -17.74
CA VAL A 396 -10.81 9.17 -18.11
C VAL A 396 -10.91 9.39 -19.61
N ASP A 397 -11.34 10.59 -20.01
CA ASP A 397 -11.40 10.95 -21.43
C ASP A 397 -9.96 10.95 -22.01
N PRO A 398 -9.64 10.06 -22.96
CA PRO A 398 -8.29 9.96 -23.51
C PRO A 398 -7.88 11.20 -24.32
N ALA A 399 -8.83 12.01 -24.79
CA ALA A 399 -8.54 13.22 -25.56
C ALA A 399 -8.30 14.43 -24.65
N THR A 400 -8.99 14.52 -23.51
CA THR A 400 -8.96 15.72 -22.65
C THR A 400 -8.31 15.50 -21.29
N GLY A 401 -8.14 14.23 -20.87
CA GLY A 401 -7.64 13.82 -19.56
C GLY A 401 -8.61 14.11 -18.41
N ILE A 402 -9.84 14.55 -18.70
CA ILE A 402 -10.88 14.87 -17.72
C ILE A 402 -11.55 13.58 -17.25
N PHE A 403 -11.88 13.50 -15.95
CA PHE A 403 -12.62 12.36 -15.42
C PHE A 403 -14.07 12.34 -15.92
N ILE A 404 -14.48 11.20 -16.46
CA ILE A 404 -15.82 10.94 -16.98
C ILE A 404 -16.63 10.24 -15.88
N GLY A 405 -17.77 10.83 -15.50
CA GLY A 405 -18.78 10.15 -14.70
C GLY A 405 -18.87 10.59 -13.23
N GLY A 406 -20.11 10.60 -12.73
CA GLY A 406 -20.46 10.99 -11.37
C GLY A 406 -21.27 9.96 -10.59
N THR A 407 -21.60 8.80 -11.19
CA THR A 407 -22.37 7.72 -10.52
C THR A 407 -22.06 6.30 -11.02
N GLN A 408 -21.23 6.14 -12.07
CA GLN A 408 -20.88 4.81 -12.59
C GLN A 408 -19.82 4.15 -11.70
N PRO A 409 -19.86 2.80 -11.54
CA PRO A 409 -18.76 2.04 -10.94
C PRO A 409 -17.45 2.31 -11.70
N GLY A 410 -16.34 2.34 -10.96
CA GLY A 410 -15.04 2.71 -11.50
C GLY A 410 -13.98 2.81 -10.40
N ILE A 411 -12.70 2.71 -10.76
CA ILE A 411 -11.60 2.86 -9.80
C ILE A 411 -11.54 4.29 -9.25
N VAL A 412 -11.48 5.27 -10.14
CA VAL A 412 -11.39 6.70 -9.80
C VAL A 412 -12.64 7.14 -9.04
N ALA A 413 -13.81 6.71 -9.52
CA ALA A 413 -15.09 6.99 -8.89
C ALA A 413 -15.15 6.44 -7.45
N THR A 414 -14.73 5.19 -7.23
CA THR A 414 -14.73 4.56 -5.90
C THR A 414 -13.78 5.28 -4.96
N LEU A 415 -12.51 5.42 -5.35
CA LEU A 415 -11.47 5.98 -4.49
C LEU A 415 -11.71 7.47 -4.17
N ASN A 416 -12.36 8.24 -5.05
CA ASN A 416 -12.76 9.61 -4.75
C ASN A 416 -13.84 9.71 -3.66
N ARG A 417 -14.67 8.67 -3.48
CA ARG A 417 -15.78 8.68 -2.53
C ARG A 417 -15.41 8.20 -1.14
N LEU A 418 -14.43 7.30 -1.02
CA LEU A 418 -14.03 6.74 0.26
C LEU A 418 -13.65 7.87 1.25
N ARG A 419 -14.24 7.79 2.44
CA ARG A 419 -13.98 8.64 3.61
C ARG A 419 -14.38 7.94 4.90
N VAL A 420 -13.89 8.41 6.04
CA VAL A 420 -14.41 7.99 7.35
C VAL A 420 -15.91 8.27 7.43
N TRP A 421 -16.70 7.28 7.82
CA TRP A 421 -18.17 7.32 7.90
C TRP A 421 -18.63 7.37 9.36
N GLY A 422 -19.76 8.00 9.66
CA GLY A 422 -20.43 7.88 10.95
C GLY A 422 -20.09 8.92 12.02
N TYR A 423 -19.00 9.67 11.89
CA TYR A 423 -18.62 10.68 12.90
C TYR A 423 -19.65 11.81 12.94
N GLY A 424 -20.28 12.04 14.10
CA GLY A 424 -21.22 13.14 14.31
C GLY A 424 -20.55 14.39 14.84
N TYR A 425 -20.60 15.52 14.11
CA TYR A 425 -19.98 16.78 14.56
C TYR A 425 -20.70 17.45 15.73
N ARG A 426 -21.94 17.05 16.01
CA ARG A 426 -22.72 17.59 17.13
C ARG A 426 -22.22 17.07 18.47
N ASP A 427 -21.90 15.79 18.55
CA ASP A 427 -21.50 15.08 19.76
C ASP A 427 -20.03 14.66 19.75
N GLY A 428 -19.36 14.67 18.61
CA GLY A 428 -17.95 14.28 18.47
C GLY A 428 -17.76 12.78 18.67
N THR A 429 -18.71 11.97 18.22
CA THR A 429 -18.71 10.52 18.44
C THR A 429 -19.27 9.74 17.24
N TYR A 430 -19.11 8.43 17.26
CA TYR A 430 -19.66 7.42 16.37
C TYR A 430 -20.89 6.69 16.98
N LEU A 431 -21.49 7.23 18.04
CA LEU A 431 -22.54 6.58 18.85
C LEU A 431 -23.97 6.82 18.36
N SER A 432 -24.26 8.03 17.87
CA SER A 432 -25.64 8.52 17.81
C SER A 432 -26.47 7.89 16.69
N GLY A 433 -27.51 7.13 17.05
CA GLY A 433 -28.57 6.67 16.15
C GLY A 433 -29.70 7.69 15.88
N ASP A 434 -29.58 8.92 16.38
CA ASP A 434 -30.62 9.96 16.32
C ASP A 434 -30.48 10.93 15.12
N SER A 435 -29.38 10.84 14.38
CA SER A 435 -29.18 11.50 13.09
C SER A 435 -29.39 10.48 11.97
N THR A 436 -29.73 10.95 10.77
CA THR A 436 -29.89 10.08 9.59
C THR A 436 -28.55 9.42 9.22
N GLY A 437 -28.21 8.28 9.85
CA GLY A 437 -27.02 7.49 9.54
C GLY A 437 -26.09 7.10 10.70
N GLY A 438 -26.57 6.94 11.94
CA GLY A 438 -25.73 6.52 13.08
C GLY A 438 -25.01 5.16 12.95
N GLU A 439 -23.73 5.11 13.35
CA GLU A 439 -22.87 3.93 13.34
C GLU A 439 -23.11 2.94 14.49
N ASN A 440 -23.71 3.39 15.61
CA ASN A 440 -23.88 2.62 16.85
C ASN A 440 -22.60 1.85 17.21
N CYS A 441 -21.50 2.60 17.35
CA CYS A 441 -20.20 2.07 17.74
C CYS A 441 -19.90 2.42 19.21
N PRO A 442 -20.24 1.56 20.19
CA PRO A 442 -20.20 1.88 21.63
C PRO A 442 -18.79 2.18 22.15
N TYR A 443 -18.71 2.93 23.25
CA TYR A 443 -17.49 3.11 24.03
C TYR A 443 -16.90 1.78 24.49
N GLN A 444 -15.57 1.71 24.59
CA GLN A 444 -14.80 0.59 25.15
C GLN A 444 -15.13 -0.75 24.48
N LEU A 445 -15.39 -0.69 23.17
CA LEU A 445 -15.70 -1.86 22.39
C LEU A 445 -14.42 -2.66 22.16
N THR A 446 -14.47 -3.95 22.52
CA THR A 446 -13.32 -4.84 22.44
C THR A 446 -13.35 -5.75 21.21
N ASP A 447 -14.49 -5.84 20.54
CA ASP A 447 -14.68 -6.58 19.30
C ASP A 447 -15.86 -5.96 18.53
N ILE A 448 -15.73 -5.78 17.21
CA ILE A 448 -16.82 -5.33 16.34
C ILE A 448 -17.62 -6.50 15.75
N ALA A 449 -17.08 -7.73 15.79
CA ALA A 449 -17.71 -8.92 15.22
C ALA A 449 -18.75 -9.56 16.15
N ALA A 450 -19.85 -10.05 15.57
CA ALA A 450 -20.89 -10.76 16.31
C ALA A 450 -20.37 -12.12 16.86
N PRO A 451 -20.84 -12.58 18.03
CA PRO A 451 -21.91 -12.04 18.86
C PRO A 451 -21.45 -10.98 19.89
N TYR A 452 -20.16 -10.65 19.94
CA TYR A 452 -19.58 -9.80 20.99
C TYR A 452 -19.65 -8.30 20.66
N GLY A 453 -19.57 -7.99 19.37
CA GLY A 453 -19.75 -6.65 18.82
C GLY A 453 -21.08 -6.45 18.10
N PRO A 454 -21.32 -5.23 17.57
CA PRO A 454 -22.55 -4.88 16.86
C PRO A 454 -22.72 -5.61 15.51
N GLY A 455 -21.66 -6.19 14.95
CA GLY A 455 -21.66 -6.94 13.71
C GLY A 455 -21.60 -6.06 12.46
N GLU A 456 -21.90 -6.65 11.31
CA GLU A 456 -21.78 -6.02 10.00
C GLU A 456 -22.56 -4.72 9.83
N GLY A 457 -21.96 -3.77 9.11
CA GLY A 457 -22.55 -2.48 8.81
C GLY A 457 -22.53 -1.48 9.97
N LYS A 458 -21.82 -1.81 11.05
CA LYS A 458 -21.64 -1.02 12.28
C LYS A 458 -20.15 -0.83 12.56
N CYS A 459 -19.80 0.27 13.23
CA CYS A 459 -18.41 0.76 13.28
C CYS A 459 -17.81 0.72 11.87
N ALA A 460 -18.58 1.18 10.88
CA ALA A 460 -18.45 0.69 9.52
C ALA A 460 -17.10 1.08 8.94
N SER A 461 -16.50 2.19 9.36
CA SER A 461 -15.14 2.60 8.95
C SER A 461 -14.02 1.62 9.33
N TRP A 462 -14.27 0.73 10.30
CA TRP A 462 -13.33 -0.29 10.77
C TRP A 462 -13.68 -1.69 10.22
N GLY A 463 -12.68 -2.57 10.21
CA GLY A 463 -12.76 -3.90 9.63
C GLY A 463 -12.05 -3.99 8.28
N ASN A 464 -11.25 -5.04 8.11
CA ASN A 464 -10.37 -5.21 6.97
C ASN A 464 -10.26 -6.71 6.60
N PRO A 465 -11.33 -7.30 6.02
CA PRO A 465 -11.41 -8.72 5.68
C PRO A 465 -10.55 -9.06 4.44
N PHE A 466 -9.25 -8.80 4.51
CA PHE A 466 -8.38 -8.70 3.35
C PHE A 466 -8.21 -10.02 2.58
N SER A 467 -8.05 -11.15 3.29
CA SER A 467 -7.99 -12.46 2.62
C SER A 467 -9.28 -12.77 1.84
N GLU A 468 -10.42 -12.24 2.26
CA GLU A 468 -11.71 -12.43 1.59
C GLU A 468 -11.92 -11.44 0.44
N ILE A 469 -11.38 -10.22 0.55
CA ILE A 469 -11.26 -9.28 -0.57
C ILE A 469 -10.41 -9.91 -1.68
N TYR A 470 -9.28 -10.51 -1.32
CA TYR A 470 -8.41 -11.23 -2.25
C TYR A 470 -9.11 -12.44 -2.89
N LEU A 471 -9.90 -13.17 -2.11
CA LEU A 471 -10.71 -14.29 -2.62
C LEU A 471 -11.73 -13.83 -3.67
N GLU A 472 -12.40 -12.69 -3.50
CA GLU A 472 -13.30 -12.15 -4.53
C GLU A 472 -12.56 -11.73 -5.80
N ALA A 473 -11.30 -11.27 -5.69
CA ALA A 473 -10.44 -11.05 -6.85
C ALA A 473 -10.18 -12.34 -7.63
N LEU A 474 -9.88 -13.45 -6.93
CA LEU A 474 -9.73 -14.77 -7.58
C LEU A 474 -11.05 -15.27 -8.20
N ARG A 475 -12.17 -15.09 -7.50
CA ARG A 475 -13.50 -15.47 -8.01
C ARG A 475 -13.86 -14.74 -9.30
N TYR A 476 -13.43 -13.49 -9.46
CA TYR A 476 -13.68 -12.73 -10.68
C TYR A 476 -13.02 -13.37 -11.92
N PHE A 477 -11.91 -14.09 -11.74
CA PHE A 477 -11.25 -14.85 -12.80
C PHE A 477 -11.79 -16.28 -12.99
N ALA A 478 -12.62 -16.79 -12.08
CA ALA A 478 -13.07 -18.18 -12.08
C ALA A 478 -14.05 -18.53 -13.22
N ALA A 479 -14.38 -19.82 -13.35
CA ALA A 479 -15.27 -20.35 -14.39
C ALA A 479 -16.76 -20.33 -13.98
N GLY A 480 -17.64 -20.19 -14.97
CA GLY A 480 -19.08 -20.49 -14.86
C GLY A 480 -19.76 -19.91 -13.61
N GLY A 481 -20.48 -20.75 -12.86
CA GLY A 481 -21.21 -20.35 -11.65
C GLY A 481 -20.32 -19.98 -10.45
N ALA A 482 -19.01 -20.28 -10.49
CA ALA A 482 -18.06 -19.82 -9.49
C ALA A 482 -17.70 -18.34 -9.68
N ARG A 483 -17.82 -17.82 -10.91
CA ARG A 483 -17.71 -16.39 -11.22
C ARG A 483 -19.00 -15.64 -10.91
N ALA A 484 -19.31 -15.57 -9.63
CA ALA A 484 -20.41 -14.79 -9.11
C ALA A 484 -19.98 -14.16 -7.77
N PRO A 485 -20.51 -12.97 -7.44
CA PRO A 485 -20.24 -12.36 -6.15
C PRO A 485 -20.69 -13.31 -5.05
N THR A 486 -19.86 -13.52 -4.03
CA THR A 486 -20.27 -14.33 -2.88
C THR A 486 -21.45 -13.64 -2.20
N PRO A 487 -22.62 -14.31 -2.03
CA PRO A 487 -23.81 -13.66 -1.47
C PRO A 487 -23.62 -13.07 -0.08
N ALA A 488 -22.69 -13.60 0.71
CA ALA A 488 -22.37 -13.09 2.05
C ALA A 488 -21.69 -11.71 2.01
N PHE A 489 -20.88 -11.45 0.96
CA PHE A 489 -20.09 -10.23 0.76
C PHE A 489 -20.82 -9.16 -0.06
N ALA A 490 -21.90 -9.56 -0.74
CA ALA A 490 -22.70 -8.65 -1.55
C ALA A 490 -23.18 -7.45 -0.71
N ALA A 491 -22.77 -6.26 -1.12
CA ALA A 491 -23.07 -5.00 -0.45
C ALA A 491 -23.50 -3.92 -1.44
N ASN A 492 -24.31 -2.99 -0.94
CA ASN A 492 -24.65 -1.75 -1.61
C ASN A 492 -24.31 -0.56 -0.71
N ASP A 493 -23.13 -0.01 -0.93
CA ASP A 493 -22.63 1.12 -0.14
C ASP A 493 -23.22 2.47 -0.58
N ALA A 494 -24.10 2.53 -1.58
CA ALA A 494 -24.77 3.77 -1.96
C ALA A 494 -25.61 4.36 -0.82
N GLY A 495 -26.04 3.53 0.15
CA GLY A 495 -26.70 3.97 1.38
C GLY A 495 -25.75 4.54 2.44
N TYR A 496 -24.45 4.25 2.35
CA TYR A 496 -23.41 4.79 3.22
C TYR A 496 -22.82 6.07 2.62
N LEU A 497 -22.38 5.99 1.36
CA LEU A 497 -21.80 7.09 0.60
C LEU A 497 -22.46 7.16 -0.78
N ALA A 498 -23.12 8.29 -1.06
CA ALA A 498 -23.87 8.48 -2.30
C ALA A 498 -23.00 8.23 -3.55
N GLY A 499 -23.47 7.32 -4.41
CA GLY A 499 -22.79 6.95 -5.66
C GLY A 499 -21.63 5.97 -5.49
N LEU A 500 -21.39 5.41 -4.29
CA LEU A 500 -20.45 4.31 -4.09
C LEU A 500 -21.08 2.98 -4.55
N ALA A 501 -21.10 2.78 -5.86
CA ALA A 501 -21.72 1.63 -6.50
C ALA A 501 -20.81 0.38 -6.50
N SER A 502 -21.44 -0.78 -6.64
CA SER A 502 -20.78 -2.02 -7.05
C SER A 502 -20.98 -2.22 -8.55
N ASP A 503 -20.03 -2.90 -9.18
CA ASP A 503 -20.11 -3.27 -10.59
C ASP A 503 -20.75 -4.65 -10.74
N ALA A 504 -21.38 -4.87 -11.90
CA ALA A 504 -22.00 -6.14 -12.21
C ALA A 504 -20.98 -7.13 -12.81
N TRP A 505 -21.12 -8.41 -12.46
CA TRP A 505 -20.25 -9.49 -12.94
C TRP A 505 -20.68 -9.99 -14.34
N THR A 506 -20.90 -9.06 -15.27
CA THR A 506 -21.59 -9.35 -16.55
C THR A 506 -20.67 -9.88 -17.64
N ALA A 507 -19.40 -9.45 -17.66
CA ALA A 507 -18.43 -9.85 -18.69
C ALA A 507 -17.40 -10.84 -18.12
N ASP A 508 -17.09 -11.89 -18.87
CA ASP A 508 -15.96 -12.76 -18.60
C ASP A 508 -14.67 -12.06 -19.04
N PRO A 509 -13.74 -11.74 -18.12
CA PRO A 509 -12.49 -11.09 -18.51
C PRO A 509 -11.60 -11.98 -19.38
N LEU A 510 -11.77 -13.31 -19.32
CA LEU A 510 -10.96 -14.33 -19.98
C LEU A 510 -11.60 -14.91 -21.25
N ALA A 511 -12.78 -14.44 -21.65
CA ALA A 511 -13.43 -14.94 -22.87
C ALA A 511 -12.67 -14.55 -24.15
N GLY A 512 -12.86 -15.35 -25.20
CA GLY A 512 -12.28 -15.10 -26.52
C GLY A 512 -10.75 -15.22 -26.50
N THR A 513 -10.07 -14.21 -27.04
CA THR A 513 -8.60 -14.20 -27.17
C THR A 513 -7.87 -14.01 -25.83
N ASN A 514 -8.58 -13.75 -24.73
CA ASN A 514 -7.98 -13.51 -23.42
C ASN A 514 -7.77 -14.79 -22.60
N ALA A 515 -8.05 -15.98 -23.13
CA ALA A 515 -7.95 -17.23 -22.37
C ALA A 515 -6.58 -17.43 -21.72
N CYS A 516 -5.50 -17.01 -22.39
CA CYS A 516 -4.14 -17.03 -21.87
C CYS A 516 -3.56 -15.64 -21.60
N ALA A 517 -4.40 -14.65 -21.25
CA ALA A 517 -3.90 -13.38 -20.75
C ALA A 517 -3.14 -13.60 -19.42
N SER A 518 -2.02 -12.90 -19.22
CA SER A 518 -1.35 -12.86 -17.92
C SER A 518 -2.33 -12.32 -16.85
N LEU A 519 -2.55 -13.09 -15.78
CA LEU A 519 -3.48 -12.74 -14.69
C LEU A 519 -2.71 -12.32 -13.45
N ASN A 520 -3.04 -11.13 -12.96
CA ASN A 520 -2.30 -10.50 -11.89
C ASN A 520 -3.23 -9.93 -10.84
N VAL A 521 -2.89 -10.11 -9.58
CA VAL A 521 -3.53 -9.42 -8.46
C VAL A 521 -2.48 -8.55 -7.76
N VAL A 522 -2.75 -7.24 -7.71
CA VAL A 522 -1.96 -6.32 -6.89
C VAL A 522 -2.74 -6.06 -5.60
N ALA A 523 -2.25 -6.65 -4.51
CA ALA A 523 -2.86 -6.64 -3.20
C ALA A 523 -2.35 -5.44 -2.38
N ILE A 524 -3.15 -4.38 -2.30
CA ILE A 524 -2.81 -3.13 -1.59
C ILE A 524 -3.56 -3.08 -0.27
N ASN A 525 -2.86 -3.20 0.86
CA ASN A 525 -3.48 -3.19 2.18
C ASN A 525 -3.01 -1.96 2.99
N ALA A 526 -3.94 -1.08 3.35
CA ALA A 526 -3.68 0.16 4.09
C ALA A 526 -3.16 -0.04 5.53
N GLY A 527 -3.41 -1.22 6.10
CA GLY A 527 -3.25 -1.48 7.52
C GLY A 527 -3.18 -2.98 7.80
N ILE A 528 -3.67 -3.37 8.97
CA ILE A 528 -3.59 -4.74 9.45
C ILE A 528 -4.90 -5.45 9.08
N ALA A 529 -4.79 -6.62 8.44
CA ALA A 529 -5.96 -7.44 8.15
C ALA A 529 -6.69 -7.80 9.44
N SER A 530 -8.02 -7.87 9.39
CA SER A 530 -8.87 -8.16 10.53
C SER A 530 -10.11 -8.92 10.09
N TYR A 531 -10.54 -9.85 10.94
CA TYR A 531 -11.75 -10.67 10.72
C TYR A 531 -11.77 -11.39 9.36
N ASP A 532 -10.62 -11.74 8.79
CA ASP A 532 -10.51 -12.12 7.38
C ASP A 532 -10.42 -13.64 7.14
N ASN A 533 -10.77 -14.46 8.12
CA ASN A 533 -10.71 -15.93 8.01
C ASN A 533 -12.03 -16.66 8.28
N ASP A 534 -13.12 -15.94 8.55
CA ASP A 534 -14.38 -16.56 8.96
C ASP A 534 -15.22 -17.05 7.76
N GLN A 535 -15.05 -16.49 6.57
CA GLN A 535 -15.81 -16.85 5.36
C GLN A 535 -14.95 -17.23 4.15
N THR A 536 -13.63 -17.32 4.32
CA THR A 536 -12.70 -17.73 3.24
C THR A 536 -12.97 -19.11 2.60
N THR A 537 -13.68 -20.01 3.29
CA THR A 537 -14.04 -21.35 2.75
C THR A 537 -15.20 -21.33 1.76
N LEU A 538 -15.82 -20.17 1.51
CA LEU A 538 -16.93 -20.01 0.56
C LEU A 538 -16.51 -20.10 -0.92
N PHE A 539 -15.20 -20.16 -1.21
CA PHE A 539 -14.66 -20.44 -2.53
C PHE A 539 -14.22 -21.90 -2.62
N ALA A 540 -15.16 -22.77 -3.01
CA ALA A 540 -14.98 -24.22 -3.01
C ALA A 540 -13.81 -24.80 -3.83
N PRO A 541 -13.27 -24.17 -4.90
CA PRO A 541 -12.10 -24.70 -5.61
C PRO A 541 -10.83 -24.81 -4.75
N VAL A 542 -10.77 -24.11 -3.62
CA VAL A 542 -9.60 -24.06 -2.72
C VAL A 542 -10.02 -24.31 -1.28
N ASP A 543 -9.18 -25.05 -0.53
CA ASP A 543 -9.23 -25.08 0.93
C ASP A 543 -8.16 -24.11 1.46
N PRO A 544 -8.52 -22.86 1.79
CA PRO A 544 -7.55 -21.84 2.19
C PRO A 544 -6.76 -22.24 3.44
N ILE A 545 -7.38 -23.00 4.36
CA ILE A 545 -6.73 -23.45 5.59
C ILE A 545 -5.61 -24.44 5.24
N ALA A 546 -5.92 -25.45 4.42
CA ALA A 546 -4.95 -26.45 4.01
C ALA A 546 -3.79 -25.83 3.22
N THR A 547 -4.08 -24.91 2.30
CA THR A 547 -3.05 -24.24 1.50
C THR A 547 -2.19 -23.30 2.33
N THR A 548 -2.76 -22.59 3.31
CA THR A 548 -1.97 -21.77 4.25
C THR A 548 -1.11 -22.63 5.16
N ASN A 549 -1.57 -23.83 5.54
CA ASN A 549 -0.72 -24.79 6.27
C ASN A 549 0.48 -25.22 5.45
N ALA A 550 0.30 -25.50 4.16
CA ALA A 550 1.40 -25.85 3.26
C ALA A 550 2.44 -24.72 3.14
N VAL A 551 1.99 -23.46 3.07
CA VAL A 551 2.88 -22.28 3.17
C VAL A 551 3.65 -22.30 4.49
N GLY A 552 2.96 -22.52 5.62
CA GLY A 552 3.59 -22.60 6.94
C GLY A 552 4.64 -23.72 7.05
N ASP A 553 4.38 -24.88 6.44
CA ASP A 553 5.32 -26.00 6.40
C ASP A 553 6.54 -25.68 5.51
N GLY A 554 6.32 -25.09 4.33
CA GLY A 554 7.40 -24.71 3.41
C GLY A 554 8.29 -23.59 3.93
N GLU A 555 7.74 -22.65 4.72
CA GLU A 555 8.51 -21.62 5.43
C GLU A 555 9.15 -22.13 6.73
N GLY A 556 8.93 -23.40 7.08
CA GLY A 556 9.44 -24.00 8.31
C GLY A 556 8.85 -23.39 9.59
N ILE A 557 7.68 -22.75 9.51
CA ILE A 557 6.99 -22.11 10.63
C ILE A 557 6.34 -23.16 11.54
N THR A 558 5.84 -24.25 10.97
CA THR A 558 5.19 -25.33 11.71
C THR A 558 6.11 -25.93 12.77
N GLY A 559 5.62 -26.02 14.00
CA GLY A 559 6.36 -26.46 15.17
C GLY A 559 7.17 -25.36 15.86
N GLN A 560 7.33 -24.17 15.26
CA GLN A 560 8.02 -23.05 15.90
C GLN A 560 7.13 -22.33 16.92
N THR A 561 7.77 -21.67 17.88
CA THR A 561 7.11 -20.75 18.81
C THR A 561 7.22 -19.32 18.27
N LYS A 562 6.09 -18.67 18.05
CA LYS A 562 5.99 -17.31 17.49
C LYS A 562 5.03 -16.46 18.31
N LEU A 563 5.15 -15.14 18.19
CA LEU A 563 4.22 -14.18 18.81
C LEU A 563 3.01 -14.03 17.88
N VAL A 564 1.84 -14.48 18.34
CA VAL A 564 0.56 -14.35 17.63
C VAL A 564 -0.56 -14.17 18.64
N GLY A 565 -1.67 -13.52 18.27
CA GLY A 565 -2.81 -13.33 19.16
C GLY A 565 -3.51 -14.64 19.51
N ARG A 566 -3.65 -15.56 18.54
CA ARG A 566 -4.20 -16.89 18.78
C ARG A 566 -3.67 -17.98 17.84
N THR A 567 -3.82 -19.21 18.31
CA THR A 567 -3.75 -20.46 17.56
C THR A 567 -4.93 -21.36 17.96
N ALA A 568 -5.08 -22.52 17.32
CA ALA A 568 -6.08 -23.52 17.73
C ALA A 568 -5.91 -24.02 19.18
N LEU A 569 -4.70 -23.90 19.76
CA LEU A 569 -4.37 -24.42 21.09
C LEU A 569 -4.35 -23.33 22.18
N ALA A 570 -4.20 -22.06 21.81
CA ALA A 570 -4.10 -20.94 22.75
C ALA A 570 -4.64 -19.65 22.14
N ALA A 571 -5.60 -19.01 22.81
CA ALA A 571 -6.23 -17.76 22.37
C ALA A 571 -6.36 -16.79 23.56
N ASP A 572 -5.31 -16.01 23.81
CA ASP A 572 -5.30 -14.93 24.80
C ASP A 572 -5.41 -13.53 24.15
N GLU A 573 -5.50 -13.48 22.82
CA GLU A 573 -5.61 -12.25 22.02
C GLU A 573 -4.50 -11.24 22.31
N THR A 574 -3.34 -11.74 22.71
CA THR A 574 -2.17 -10.96 23.11
C THR A 574 -0.94 -11.51 22.41
N CYS A 575 0.03 -10.65 22.09
CA CYS A 575 1.29 -11.07 21.47
C CYS A 575 2.20 -11.79 22.47
N THR A 576 1.84 -13.02 22.84
CA THR A 576 2.64 -13.92 23.68
C THR A 576 3.19 -15.08 22.85
N PRO A 577 4.30 -15.72 23.28
CA PRO A 577 4.84 -16.89 22.60
C PRO A 577 3.84 -18.05 22.54
N LYS A 578 3.49 -18.50 21.33
CA LYS A 578 2.61 -19.65 21.08
C LYS A 578 3.23 -20.58 20.04
N THR A 579 3.10 -21.89 20.25
CA THR A 579 3.54 -22.89 19.26
C THR A 579 2.58 -22.93 18.08
N ILE A 580 3.11 -22.78 16.87
CA ILE A 580 2.35 -22.82 15.62
C ILE A 580 2.26 -24.28 15.17
N ALA A 581 1.14 -24.95 15.45
CA ALA A 581 0.90 -26.30 14.94
C ALA A 581 0.54 -26.31 13.45
N ALA A 582 -0.08 -25.23 12.97
CA ALA A 582 -0.56 -25.07 11.61
C ALA A 582 -0.80 -23.57 11.35
N LEU A 583 -0.26 -23.01 10.27
CA LEU A 583 -0.35 -21.57 9.99
C LEU A 583 -1.79 -21.11 9.69
N GLY A 584 -2.61 -21.95 9.04
CA GLY A 584 -4.00 -21.65 8.72
C GLY A 584 -4.93 -21.56 9.95
N ALA A 585 -4.45 -21.94 11.14
CA ALA A 585 -5.19 -21.76 12.39
C ALA A 585 -4.75 -20.51 13.19
N VAL A 586 -3.79 -19.74 12.65
CA VAL A 586 -3.28 -18.52 13.29
C VAL A 586 -4.21 -17.36 12.98
N ALA A 587 -4.54 -16.59 14.02
CA ALA A 587 -5.19 -15.30 13.86
C ALA A 587 -4.70 -14.29 14.91
N GLY A 588 -5.00 -13.01 14.71
CA GLY A 588 -4.50 -11.92 15.55
C GLY A 588 -3.04 -11.62 15.20
N LEU A 589 -2.85 -10.71 14.25
CA LEU A 589 -1.54 -10.42 13.69
C LEU A 589 -0.71 -9.59 14.68
N CYS A 590 0.42 -10.16 15.09
CA CYS A 590 1.39 -9.48 15.94
C CYS A 590 2.47 -8.80 15.09
N PRO A 591 3.01 -7.66 15.56
CA PRO A 591 2.76 -7.05 16.88
C PRO A 591 1.57 -6.07 16.90
N GLY A 592 0.94 -5.82 15.74
CA GLY A 592 0.11 -4.63 15.57
C GLY A 592 -1.33 -4.75 16.07
N ALA A 593 -2.03 -5.87 15.86
CA ALA A 593 -3.43 -6.00 16.25
C ALA A 593 -3.81 -7.45 16.61
N PRO A 594 -3.37 -7.95 17.77
CA PRO A 594 -3.61 -9.34 18.18
C PRO A 594 -5.08 -9.66 18.53
N THR A 595 -5.91 -8.65 18.74
CA THR A 595 -7.33 -8.73 19.17
C THR A 595 -8.32 -8.83 18.02
N ILE A 596 -8.01 -8.29 16.84
CA ILE A 596 -8.96 -8.16 15.71
C ILE A 596 -8.88 -9.31 14.69
N ARG A 597 -8.27 -10.44 15.08
CA ARG A 597 -8.35 -11.75 14.39
C ARG A 597 -7.96 -11.78 12.90
N GLY A 598 -7.06 -10.91 12.44
CA GLY A 598 -6.44 -11.04 11.11
C GLY A 598 -5.64 -12.34 10.94
N SER A 599 -5.59 -12.89 9.74
CA SER A 599 -5.05 -14.21 9.43
C SER A 599 -3.98 -14.22 8.34
N TYR A 600 -3.53 -15.42 7.96
CA TYR A 600 -2.59 -15.68 6.86
C TYR A 600 -3.26 -16.37 5.65
N HIS A 601 -4.60 -16.33 5.56
CA HIS A 601 -5.32 -17.03 4.49
C HIS A 601 -5.00 -16.51 3.09
N VAL A 602 -4.72 -15.21 2.94
CA VAL A 602 -4.26 -14.60 1.67
C VAL A 602 -3.02 -15.29 1.11
N ALA A 603 -2.11 -15.77 1.96
CA ALA A 603 -0.91 -16.47 1.52
C ALA A 603 -1.23 -17.84 0.90
N GLY A 604 -2.14 -18.61 1.52
CA GLY A 604 -2.59 -19.89 0.98
C GLY A 604 -3.40 -19.73 -0.30
N LEU A 605 -4.28 -18.73 -0.35
CA LEU A 605 -5.05 -18.38 -1.55
C LEU A 605 -4.14 -17.99 -2.72
N ALA A 606 -3.11 -17.17 -2.47
CA ALA A 606 -2.13 -16.78 -3.48
C ALA A 606 -1.29 -17.97 -3.96
N ALA A 607 -0.79 -18.80 -3.03
CA ALA A 607 -0.03 -20.02 -3.34
C ALA A 607 -0.82 -20.98 -4.24
N TRP A 608 -2.10 -21.19 -3.92
CA TRP A 608 -2.98 -22.05 -4.69
C TRP A 608 -3.23 -21.48 -6.09
N ALA A 609 -3.60 -20.20 -6.18
CA ALA A 609 -3.92 -19.55 -7.45
C ALA A 609 -2.71 -19.47 -8.41
N HIS A 610 -1.50 -19.46 -7.86
CA HIS A 610 -0.26 -19.46 -8.65
C HIS A 610 0.10 -20.83 -9.22
N THR A 611 -0.32 -21.91 -8.55
CA THR A 611 0.06 -23.29 -8.92
C THR A 611 -1.06 -24.06 -9.61
N HIS A 612 -2.31 -23.60 -9.48
CA HIS A 612 -3.50 -24.25 -10.01
C HIS A 612 -4.14 -23.44 -11.13
N ASP A 613 -4.72 -24.17 -12.08
CA ASP A 613 -5.52 -23.57 -13.13
C ASP A 613 -6.92 -23.18 -12.61
N LEU A 614 -7.27 -21.90 -12.73
CA LEU A 614 -8.59 -21.37 -12.36
C LEU A 614 -9.69 -21.67 -13.39
N ARG A 615 -9.33 -22.03 -14.63
CA ARG A 615 -10.23 -22.10 -15.79
C ARG A 615 -10.00 -23.34 -16.65
N GLY A 616 -10.25 -24.50 -16.07
CA GLY A 616 -10.27 -25.77 -16.83
C GLY A 616 -11.34 -25.86 -17.94
N ASP A 617 -12.21 -24.86 -18.10
CA ASP A 617 -13.10 -24.69 -19.25
C ASP A 617 -12.47 -23.95 -20.44
N LEU A 618 -11.27 -23.41 -20.28
CA LEU A 618 -10.51 -22.68 -21.31
C LEU A 618 -9.24 -23.46 -21.69
N PRO A 619 -8.66 -23.21 -22.88
CA PRO A 619 -7.39 -23.82 -23.27
C PRO A 619 -6.24 -23.26 -22.40
N GLY A 620 -5.27 -24.12 -22.08
CA GLY A 620 -4.08 -23.73 -21.32
C GLY A 620 -4.28 -23.78 -19.81
N THR A 621 -3.43 -23.07 -19.06
CA THR A 621 -3.54 -22.96 -17.59
C THR A 621 -3.60 -21.49 -17.15
N GLN A 622 -4.69 -21.11 -16.49
CA GLN A 622 -4.95 -19.75 -16.01
C GLN A 622 -4.54 -19.60 -14.55
N ARG A 623 -3.25 -19.36 -14.33
CA ARG A 623 -2.64 -19.09 -13.02
C ARG A 623 -2.55 -17.60 -12.74
N VAL A 624 -2.52 -17.22 -11.47
CA VAL A 624 -2.47 -15.82 -11.02
C VAL A 624 -1.12 -15.52 -10.36
N THR A 625 -0.51 -14.41 -10.78
CA THR A 625 0.67 -13.82 -10.13
C THR A 625 0.23 -12.76 -9.12
N THR A 626 0.79 -12.79 -7.91
CA THR A 626 0.39 -11.95 -6.78
C THR A 626 1.50 -10.98 -6.41
N TYR A 627 1.18 -9.69 -6.38
CA TYR A 627 2.06 -8.62 -5.92
C TYR A 627 1.54 -8.06 -4.60
N GLY A 628 2.36 -8.10 -3.55
CA GLY A 628 2.00 -7.63 -2.22
C GLY A 628 2.46 -6.19 -1.96
N VAL A 629 1.53 -5.29 -1.63
CA VAL A 629 1.82 -3.87 -1.36
C VAL A 629 1.22 -3.47 0.00
N PRO A 630 1.81 -3.89 1.14
CA PRO A 630 1.39 -3.42 2.44
C PRO A 630 1.81 -1.95 2.66
N MET A 631 0.94 -1.19 3.30
CA MET A 631 1.26 0.14 3.81
C MET A 631 1.58 0.07 5.31
N ALA A 632 2.27 1.08 5.86
CA ALA A 632 2.66 1.10 7.27
C ALA A 632 1.44 0.94 8.20
N PRO A 633 1.46 0.03 9.19
CA PRO A 633 0.48 0.08 10.28
C PRO A 633 0.68 1.35 11.12
N ASN A 634 -0.34 1.79 11.85
CA ASN A 634 -0.24 2.95 12.74
C ASN A 634 0.51 2.68 14.07
N ARG A 635 1.15 1.51 14.23
CA ARG A 635 1.95 1.17 15.42
C ARG A 635 3.44 1.07 15.07
N PRO A 636 4.30 1.94 15.65
CA PRO A 636 5.72 1.95 15.33
C PRO A 636 6.45 0.75 15.93
N VAL A 637 7.44 0.24 15.20
CA VAL A 637 8.42 -0.72 15.72
C VAL A 637 9.67 0.05 16.13
N ILE A 638 9.94 0.10 17.43
CA ILE A 638 11.14 0.76 17.97
C ILE A 638 12.30 -0.23 17.94
N GLY A 639 13.19 -0.06 16.97
CA GLY A 639 14.43 -0.83 16.91
C GLY A 639 15.41 -0.38 17.99
N VAL A 640 15.72 -1.27 18.94
CA VAL A 640 16.79 -1.07 19.91
C VAL A 640 18.09 -1.45 19.23
N THR A 641 18.94 -0.48 18.92
CA THR A 641 20.21 -0.70 18.22
C THR A 641 21.38 -0.85 19.19
N ASP A 642 22.42 -1.57 18.76
CA ASP A 642 23.69 -1.70 19.49
C ASP A 642 24.58 -0.44 19.38
N GLY A 643 23.97 0.75 19.38
CA GLY A 643 24.59 2.06 19.15
C GLY A 643 23.93 2.87 18.03
N ALA A 644 24.30 4.13 17.87
CA ALA A 644 23.81 4.97 16.76
C ALA A 644 24.18 4.33 15.41
N GLY A 645 23.17 3.97 14.61
CA GLY A 645 23.34 3.25 13.34
C GLY A 645 23.82 1.78 13.47
N GLY A 646 23.80 1.21 14.68
CA GLY A 646 24.14 -0.19 14.91
C GLY A 646 23.02 -1.15 14.51
N ALA A 647 23.33 -2.44 14.40
CA ALA A 647 22.32 -3.47 14.15
C ALA A 647 21.26 -3.49 15.26
N THR A 648 20.00 -3.68 14.87
CA THR A 648 18.89 -3.88 15.80
C THR A 648 19.10 -5.17 16.59
N VAL A 649 19.13 -5.08 17.92
CA VAL A 649 19.32 -6.22 18.84
C VAL A 649 18.03 -6.65 19.55
N ALA A 650 17.02 -5.78 19.57
CA ALA A 650 15.67 -6.08 20.03
C ALA A 650 14.68 -5.09 19.41
N ASN A 651 13.40 -5.46 19.34
CA ASN A 651 12.32 -4.57 18.95
C ASN A 651 11.38 -4.34 20.13
N ILE A 652 10.97 -3.09 20.34
CA ILE A 652 9.90 -2.72 21.27
C ILE A 652 8.74 -2.19 20.45
N VAL A 653 7.55 -2.75 20.62
CA VAL A 653 6.33 -2.25 19.97
C VAL A 653 5.37 -1.79 21.04
N PRO A 654 4.95 -0.51 21.08
CA PRO A 654 3.98 -0.05 22.04
C PRO A 654 2.68 -0.86 21.95
N ALA A 655 2.12 -1.20 23.11
CA ALA A 655 0.93 -2.02 23.18
C ALA A 655 0.00 -1.54 24.30
N TYR A 656 -1.28 -1.77 24.08
CA TYR A 656 -2.34 -1.37 24.97
C TYR A 656 -3.23 -2.57 25.22
N ARG A 657 -3.83 -2.62 26.42
CA ARG A 657 -4.87 -3.61 26.74
C ARG A 657 -5.95 -2.98 27.59
N TYR A 658 -7.18 -2.98 27.09
CA TYR A 658 -8.35 -2.66 27.89
C TYR A 658 -8.72 -3.88 28.75
N VAL A 659 -8.76 -3.72 30.08
CA VAL A 659 -9.05 -4.80 31.03
C VAL A 659 -10.46 -4.62 31.57
N LYS A 660 -11.38 -5.54 31.23
CA LYS A 660 -12.75 -5.47 31.75
C LYS A 660 -12.74 -5.63 33.28
N ILE A 661 -13.40 -4.71 33.99
CA ILE A 661 -13.51 -4.68 35.47
C ILE A 661 -14.12 -5.97 36.04
N ASN A 662 -14.87 -6.74 35.23
CA ASN A 662 -15.48 -8.01 35.63
C ASN A 662 -14.62 -9.25 35.36
N GLY A 663 -13.39 -9.10 34.85
CA GLY A 663 -12.41 -10.18 34.77
C GLY A 663 -12.73 -11.28 33.75
N ASP A 664 -13.35 -10.94 32.62
CA ASP A 664 -13.45 -11.85 31.47
C ASP A 664 -12.30 -11.58 30.47
N PRO A 665 -11.15 -12.27 30.60
CA PRO A 665 -9.98 -12.04 29.76
C PRO A 665 -10.18 -12.46 28.29
N ALA A 666 -11.28 -13.15 27.96
CA ALA A 666 -11.56 -13.59 26.60
C ALA A 666 -12.03 -12.46 25.67
N HIS A 667 -12.22 -11.24 26.20
CA HIS A 667 -12.77 -10.10 25.46
C HIS A 667 -12.13 -8.76 25.88
N ASP A 668 -10.85 -8.76 26.22
CA ASP A 668 -10.09 -7.52 26.46
C ASP A 668 -9.68 -6.88 25.12
N GLY A 669 -9.75 -5.55 25.02
CA GLY A 669 -9.54 -4.80 23.77
C GLY A 669 -8.09 -4.36 23.55
N GLY A 670 -7.69 -4.14 22.29
CA GLY A 670 -6.34 -3.73 21.91
C GLY A 670 -6.08 -2.22 21.93
N GLY A 671 -7.13 -1.40 22.01
CA GLY A 671 -7.09 0.07 21.95
C GLY A 671 -6.45 0.62 20.67
N THR A 672 -6.49 1.94 20.50
CA THR A 672 -5.89 2.59 19.32
C THR A 672 -4.80 3.57 19.72
N LEU A 673 -3.63 3.47 19.06
CA LEU A 673 -2.58 4.46 19.24
C LEU A 673 -2.91 5.70 18.41
N LEU A 674 -3.14 6.83 19.07
CA LEU A 674 -3.51 8.08 18.41
C LEU A 674 -2.31 8.95 18.08
N ASP A 675 -1.34 9.01 19.00
CA ASP A 675 -0.13 9.81 18.80
C ASP A 675 1.10 9.11 19.37
N PHE A 676 2.20 9.25 18.64
CA PHE A 676 3.51 8.75 19.01
C PHE A 676 4.54 9.83 18.70
N ARG A 677 5.31 10.23 19.72
CA ARG A 677 6.40 11.20 19.57
C ARG A 677 7.70 10.63 20.10
N ILE A 678 8.75 10.76 19.29
CA ILE A 678 10.12 10.57 19.76
C ILE A 678 10.49 11.82 20.55
N VAL A 679 10.60 11.67 21.87
CA VAL A 679 10.98 12.76 22.79
C VAL A 679 12.50 12.85 22.89
N GLN A 680 13.15 11.69 22.94
CA GLN A 680 14.59 11.56 22.96
C GLN A 680 14.99 10.42 22.03
N THR A 681 15.68 10.75 20.94
CA THR A 681 16.37 9.75 20.11
C THR A 681 17.45 9.04 20.93
N PRO A 682 17.84 7.81 20.56
CA PRO A 682 18.83 7.05 21.31
C PRO A 682 20.12 7.84 21.53
N ILE A 683 20.45 8.12 22.79
CA ILE A 683 21.69 8.80 23.19
C ILE A 683 22.50 7.96 24.17
N GLU A 684 23.81 8.12 24.13
CA GLU A 684 24.71 7.50 25.10
C GLU A 684 24.75 8.34 26.38
N VAL A 685 24.34 7.75 27.51
CA VAL A 685 24.32 8.40 28.82
C VAL A 685 25.28 7.69 29.80
N PRO A 686 25.95 8.43 30.71
CA PRO A 686 26.73 7.83 31.79
C PRO A 686 25.85 7.01 32.75
N ASP A 687 26.40 5.97 33.37
CA ASP A 687 25.76 5.27 34.49
C ASP A 687 25.44 6.23 35.64
N LEU A 688 24.16 6.58 35.83
CA LEU A 688 23.70 7.39 36.95
C LEU A 688 23.40 6.55 38.21
N SER A 689 23.42 5.21 38.11
CA SER A 689 23.16 4.28 39.21
C SER A 689 24.44 3.87 39.97
N ALA A 690 25.62 4.13 39.38
CA ALA A 690 26.92 3.88 40.00
C ALA A 690 27.23 4.88 41.14
N THR A 691 26.63 4.66 42.31
CA THR A 691 27.00 5.34 43.56
C THR A 691 28.34 4.87 44.16
N THR A 692 29.11 4.04 43.45
CA THR A 692 30.43 3.60 43.87
C THR A 692 31.51 4.12 42.92
N ALA A 693 32.31 5.06 43.43
CA ALA A 693 33.56 5.46 42.80
C ALA A 693 34.47 4.24 42.66
N GLY A 694 34.60 3.68 41.44
CA GLY A 694 35.59 2.65 41.14
C GLY A 694 35.17 1.47 40.24
N GLY A 695 33.99 1.48 39.62
CA GLY A 695 33.59 0.47 38.61
C GLY A 695 33.68 1.02 37.18
N SER A 696 34.07 0.20 36.22
CA SER A 696 34.23 0.50 34.80
C SER A 696 33.12 1.39 34.23
N ASN A 697 33.48 2.41 33.43
CA ASN A 697 32.59 3.35 32.74
C ASN A 697 31.51 2.64 31.89
N GLY A 698 30.42 2.16 32.51
CA GLY A 698 29.25 1.65 31.81
C GLY A 698 28.53 2.82 31.13
N ARG A 699 28.48 2.79 29.80
CA ARG A 699 27.70 3.73 29.00
C ARG A 699 26.43 3.03 28.56
N TYR A 700 25.27 3.65 28.78
CA TYR A 700 23.96 3.10 28.42
C TYR A 700 23.40 3.87 27.24
N TRP A 701 22.64 3.19 26.39
CA TRP A 701 21.83 3.86 25.38
C TRP A 701 20.43 4.11 25.92
N TYR A 702 19.98 5.36 25.90
CA TYR A 702 18.70 5.80 26.43
C TYR A 702 17.83 6.43 25.34
N ALA A 703 16.54 6.08 25.32
CA ALA A 703 15.54 6.74 24.49
C ALA A 703 14.21 6.90 25.26
N LYS A 704 13.41 7.89 24.84
CA LYS A 704 12.12 8.22 25.43
C LYS A 704 11.09 8.57 24.38
N TYR A 705 9.88 8.08 24.59
CA TYR A 705 8.73 8.23 23.70
C TYR A 705 7.50 8.67 24.47
N TYR A 706 6.68 9.53 23.86
CA TYR A 706 5.34 9.88 24.33
C TYR A 706 4.31 9.11 23.53
N LEU A 707 3.28 8.60 24.20
CA LEU A 707 2.21 7.81 23.61
C LEU A 707 0.86 8.29 24.12
N ALA A 708 -0.10 8.45 23.21
CA ALA A 708 -1.50 8.73 23.48
C ALA A 708 -2.38 7.60 22.91
N TRP A 709 -3.29 7.09 23.72
CA TRP A 709 -4.15 5.95 23.41
C TRP A 709 -5.62 6.32 23.59
N ASP A 710 -6.44 5.79 22.68
CA ASP A 710 -7.89 5.67 22.81
C ASP A 710 -8.23 4.32 23.45
N ASP A 711 -9.32 4.28 24.22
CA ASP A 711 -9.77 3.09 24.92
C ASP A 711 -10.55 2.08 24.08
N SER A 712 -10.91 2.50 22.88
CA SER A 712 -11.61 1.75 21.87
C SER A 712 -10.66 1.44 20.72
N GLU A 713 -10.65 0.18 20.29
CA GLU A 713 -9.86 -0.20 19.11
C GLU A 713 -10.57 0.23 17.80
N GLN A 714 -11.86 0.57 17.89
CA GLN A 714 -12.70 1.00 16.78
C GLN A 714 -13.79 2.00 17.24
N GLY A 715 -13.92 3.13 16.54
CA GLY A 715 -15.03 4.07 16.68
C GLY A 715 -15.08 4.80 18.02
N ALA A 716 -16.23 4.75 18.70
CA ALA A 716 -16.49 5.52 19.93
C ALA A 716 -16.39 7.04 19.75
N ASP A 717 -15.56 7.76 20.49
CA ASP A 717 -15.16 9.16 20.24
C ASP A 717 -13.77 9.27 19.62
N PHE A 718 -12.98 8.20 19.64
CA PHE A 718 -11.72 8.05 18.92
C PHE A 718 -10.74 9.19 19.25
N ASP A 719 -10.46 9.37 20.54
CA ASP A 719 -9.73 10.47 21.14
C ASP A 719 -8.79 10.02 22.29
N GLN A 720 -8.11 10.98 22.92
CA GLN A 720 -7.08 10.68 23.91
C GLN A 720 -7.68 10.32 25.29
N ASP A 721 -7.88 9.02 25.52
CA ASP A 721 -8.29 8.45 26.80
C ASP A 721 -7.16 8.23 27.80
N MET A 722 -5.94 7.97 27.33
CA MET A 722 -4.78 7.74 28.20
C MET A 722 -3.51 8.24 27.51
N TRP A 723 -2.66 8.96 28.24
CA TRP A 723 -1.31 9.25 27.75
C TRP A 723 -0.24 8.92 28.78
N GLY A 724 0.95 8.63 28.26
CA GLY A 724 2.10 8.25 29.06
C GLY A 724 3.41 8.27 28.29
N THR A 725 4.44 7.69 28.91
CA THR A 725 5.77 7.57 28.30
C THR A 725 6.26 6.13 28.30
N LEU A 726 7.04 5.80 27.27
CA LEU A 726 7.83 4.57 27.19
C LEU A 726 9.31 4.97 27.09
N GLU A 727 10.15 4.33 27.87
CA GLU A 727 11.59 4.62 27.98
C GLU A 727 12.37 3.30 27.97
N TYR A 728 13.56 3.29 27.37
CA TYR A 728 14.46 2.14 27.48
C TYR A 728 15.89 2.53 27.79
N HIS A 729 16.62 1.63 28.45
CA HIS A 729 18.05 1.70 28.68
C HIS A 729 18.73 0.39 28.23
N LEU A 730 19.69 0.46 27.31
CA LEU A 730 20.47 -0.70 26.89
C LEU A 730 21.88 -0.67 27.51
N ASP A 731 22.20 -1.67 28.32
CA ASP A 731 23.55 -2.03 28.72
C ASP A 731 24.14 -3.03 27.72
N ARG A 732 25.03 -2.55 26.86
CA ARG A 732 25.70 -3.37 25.84
C ARG A 732 26.64 -4.41 26.45
N GLY A 733 27.34 -4.04 27.53
CA GLY A 733 28.34 -4.89 28.17
C GLY A 733 27.69 -6.07 28.88
N ALA A 734 26.58 -5.81 29.58
CA ALA A 734 25.80 -6.85 30.24
C ALA A 734 24.82 -7.57 29.30
N ARG A 735 24.56 -7.03 28.09
CA ARG A 735 23.48 -7.46 27.17
C ARG A 735 22.10 -7.44 27.83
N VAL A 736 21.83 -6.36 28.56
CA VAL A 736 20.58 -6.17 29.31
C VAL A 736 19.85 -4.94 28.78
N LEU A 737 18.58 -5.13 28.43
CA LEU A 737 17.65 -4.08 28.02
C LEU A 737 16.65 -3.82 29.14
N ASN A 738 16.68 -2.64 29.74
CA ASN A 738 15.64 -2.18 30.65
C ASN A 738 14.56 -1.45 29.84
N VAL A 739 13.29 -1.83 29.99
CA VAL A 739 12.15 -1.11 29.40
C VAL A 739 11.23 -0.67 30.53
N ALA A 740 10.83 0.59 30.48
CA ALA A 740 9.97 1.21 31.48
C ALA A 740 8.81 1.98 30.83
N THR A 741 7.68 2.00 31.50
CA THR A 741 6.48 2.71 31.10
C THR A 741 5.92 3.53 32.26
N THR A 742 5.24 4.61 31.93
CA THR A 742 4.55 5.49 32.88
C THR A 742 3.22 5.92 32.30
N SER A 743 2.11 5.61 32.98
CA SER A 743 0.81 6.23 32.71
C SER A 743 0.71 7.55 33.49
N VAL A 744 0.40 8.64 32.80
CA VAL A 744 0.41 9.98 33.42
C VAL A 744 -1.01 10.49 33.66
N GLN A 745 -1.88 10.34 32.68
CA GLN A 745 -3.26 10.82 32.73
C GLN A 745 -4.21 9.85 32.06
N GLN A 746 -5.47 9.92 32.49
CA GLN A 746 -6.59 9.20 31.93
C GLN A 746 -7.86 10.07 31.82
N GLY A 747 -8.71 9.76 30.85
CA GLY A 747 -10.01 10.35 30.53
C GLY A 747 -11.13 9.31 30.33
N THR A 748 -11.00 8.14 30.95
CA THR A 748 -11.88 6.98 30.70
C THR A 748 -12.53 6.45 32.00
N ALA A 749 -13.32 5.38 31.90
CA ALA A 749 -13.96 4.69 33.03
C ALA A 749 -13.48 3.24 33.25
N GLY A 750 -12.74 2.66 32.30
CA GLY A 750 -12.28 1.27 32.37
C GLY A 750 -10.81 1.12 32.77
N GLY A 751 -10.46 0.00 33.42
CA GLY A 751 -9.07 -0.32 33.72
C GLY A 751 -8.28 -0.61 32.43
N GLN A 752 -7.10 -0.02 32.27
CA GLN A 752 -6.28 -0.21 31.06
C GLN A 752 -4.82 -0.44 31.43
N LEU A 753 -4.14 -1.24 30.63
CA LEU A 753 -2.71 -1.50 30.73
C LEU A 753 -1.98 -0.71 29.67
N PHE A 754 -0.97 0.02 30.11
CA PHE A 754 0.01 0.68 29.25
C PHE A 754 1.22 -0.23 29.17
N GLY A 755 1.42 -0.87 28.03
CA GLY A 755 2.42 -1.91 27.85
C GLY A 755 3.19 -1.82 26.53
N PHE A 756 3.86 -2.92 26.21
CA PHE A 756 4.66 -3.08 25.00
C PHE A 756 4.86 -4.56 24.68
N VAL A 757 5.18 -4.86 23.43
CA VAL A 757 5.62 -6.18 22.96
C VAL A 757 7.12 -6.15 22.73
N LEU A 758 7.84 -7.13 23.27
CA LEU A 758 9.26 -7.35 23.03
C LEU A 758 9.52 -8.48 22.04
N ASP A 759 10.51 -8.28 21.20
CA ASP A 759 11.10 -9.31 20.32
C ASP A 759 12.63 -9.19 20.36
N GLY A 760 13.35 -10.33 20.42
CA GLY A 760 14.81 -10.38 20.45
C GLY A 760 15.44 -10.56 21.84
N THR A 761 14.63 -10.87 22.86
CA THR A 761 15.04 -11.12 24.24
C THR A 761 14.80 -12.57 24.66
N THR A 762 15.18 -12.93 25.89
CA THR A 762 14.87 -14.25 26.47
C THR A 762 13.42 -14.36 26.98
N GLN A 763 12.70 -13.25 27.06
CA GLN A 763 11.32 -13.15 27.57
C GLN A 763 10.53 -12.29 26.59
N ASP A 764 10.37 -12.77 25.36
CA ASP A 764 9.61 -12.05 24.32
C ASP A 764 8.11 -12.13 24.57
N GLY A 765 7.39 -11.15 24.02
CA GLY A 765 5.95 -11.03 24.07
C GLY A 765 5.47 -9.78 24.78
N PHE A 766 4.19 -9.76 25.14
CA PHE A 766 3.52 -8.61 25.76
C PHE A 766 3.85 -8.49 27.25
N HIS A 767 4.22 -7.27 27.64
CA HIS A 767 4.52 -6.87 29.01
C HIS A 767 3.78 -5.58 29.34
N ALA A 768 3.33 -5.44 30.59
CA ALA A 768 2.73 -4.22 31.11
C ALA A 768 3.07 -4.01 32.58
N TYR A 769 3.64 -2.85 32.89
CA TYR A 769 4.04 -2.44 34.24
C TYR A 769 3.29 -1.24 34.77
N SER A 770 2.65 -0.50 33.88
CA SER A 770 1.84 0.66 34.20
C SER A 770 0.46 0.49 33.60
N GLY A 771 -0.44 1.36 34.01
CA GLY A 771 -1.83 1.31 33.64
C GLY A 771 -2.62 2.29 34.46
N ILE A 772 -3.94 2.23 34.32
CA ILE A 772 -4.85 3.18 34.94
C ILE A 772 -6.04 2.46 35.57
N LEU A 773 -6.77 3.18 36.41
CA LEU A 773 -8.04 2.76 36.99
C LEU A 773 -7.97 1.40 37.72
N GLY A 774 -6.78 1.05 38.24
CA GLY A 774 -6.57 -0.15 39.05
C GLY A 774 -6.41 -1.42 38.23
N ALA A 775 -6.02 -1.29 36.96
CA ALA A 775 -5.70 -2.43 36.11
C ALA A 775 -4.70 -3.38 36.78
N ASN A 776 -4.84 -4.67 36.48
CA ASN A 776 -3.95 -5.71 36.96
C ASN A 776 -3.52 -6.58 35.78
N TYR A 777 -2.27 -7.01 35.79
CA TYR A 777 -1.70 -7.94 34.83
C TYR A 777 -0.70 -8.83 35.53
N SER A 778 -0.89 -10.15 35.41
CA SER A 778 0.11 -11.12 35.82
C SER A 778 0.88 -11.55 34.58
N ASP A 779 2.15 -11.22 34.52
CA ASP A 779 2.99 -11.51 33.36
C ASP A 779 3.34 -13.02 33.29
N PRO A 780 2.95 -13.74 32.22
CA PRO A 780 3.21 -15.17 32.08
C PRO A 780 4.71 -15.53 32.01
N SER A 781 5.58 -14.56 31.66
CA SER A 781 7.02 -14.79 31.56
C SER A 781 7.73 -14.83 32.92
N GLY A 782 6.99 -14.59 34.03
CA GLY A 782 7.53 -14.53 35.39
C GLY A 782 8.14 -13.17 35.77
N VAL A 783 7.99 -12.18 34.89
CA VAL A 783 8.34 -10.78 35.14
C VAL A 783 7.32 -10.14 36.09
N THR A 784 7.70 -9.09 36.82
CA THR A 784 6.75 -8.31 37.62
C THR A 784 5.74 -7.63 36.70
N GLY A 785 4.48 -8.04 36.75
CA GLY A 785 3.39 -7.40 36.01
C GLY A 785 2.82 -6.16 36.72
N CYS A 786 1.66 -5.72 36.27
CA CYS A 786 0.94 -4.59 36.84
C CYS A 786 0.05 -5.03 38.02
N THR A 787 0.19 -4.41 39.19
CA THR A 787 -0.70 -4.65 40.35
C THR A 787 -1.34 -3.35 40.82
N ASN A 788 -2.66 -3.23 40.61
CA ASN A 788 -3.46 -2.03 40.90
C ASN A 788 -2.77 -0.77 40.35
N CYS A 789 -2.42 -0.78 39.06
CA CYS A 789 -1.74 0.36 38.44
C CYS A 789 -2.67 1.56 38.32
N ARG A 790 -2.06 2.74 38.47
CA ARG A 790 -2.73 4.03 38.51
C ARG A 790 -1.90 5.02 37.71
N ALA A 791 -2.56 5.91 36.98
CA ALA A 791 -1.91 7.08 36.40
C ALA A 791 -1.41 8.03 37.50
N PHE A 792 -0.51 8.95 37.15
CA PHE A 792 -0.06 10.00 38.07
C PHE A 792 -1.20 10.89 38.59
N ASN A 793 -2.23 11.15 37.77
CA ASN A 793 -3.39 11.92 38.20
C ASN A 793 -4.36 11.14 39.12
N GLU A 794 -4.13 9.84 39.35
CA GLU A 794 -4.93 8.98 40.23
C GLU A 794 -4.32 8.82 41.63
N THR A 795 -5.14 8.39 42.60
CA THR A 795 -4.72 8.17 44.00
C THR A 795 -4.46 6.69 44.33
N GLY A 796 -3.32 6.39 44.97
CA GLY A 796 -2.95 5.05 45.42
C GLY A 796 -2.29 4.19 44.34
N GLY A 797 -2.13 2.88 44.60
CA GLY A 797 -1.65 1.92 43.61
C GLY A 797 -0.19 2.06 43.17
N GLN A 798 0.17 1.32 42.13
CA GLN A 798 1.47 1.40 41.46
C GLN A 798 1.46 2.59 40.49
N ARG A 799 2.28 3.60 40.74
CA ARG A 799 2.36 4.87 39.98
C ARG A 799 3.80 5.21 39.62
N GLY A 800 3.95 6.07 38.62
CA GLY A 800 5.23 6.58 38.15
C GLY A 800 5.99 5.58 37.29
N LEU A 801 7.29 5.78 37.15
CA LEU A 801 8.12 4.97 36.26
C LEU A 801 8.20 3.53 36.78
N GLN A 802 7.66 2.60 35.99
CA GLN A 802 7.69 1.17 36.26
C GLN A 802 8.43 0.46 35.13
N GLY A 803 9.33 -0.46 35.43
CA GLY A 803 10.13 -1.12 34.40
C GLY A 803 10.77 -2.41 34.86
N TYR A 804 11.32 -3.14 33.89
CA TYR A 804 12.01 -4.40 34.12
C TYR A 804 13.19 -4.57 33.16
N SER A 805 14.15 -5.42 33.55
CA SER A 805 15.37 -5.69 32.80
C SER A 805 15.33 -7.06 32.13
N PHE A 806 15.47 -7.05 30.81
CA PHE A 806 15.43 -8.20 29.93
C PHE A 806 16.83 -8.57 29.45
N THR A 807 17.10 -9.87 29.32
CA THR A 807 18.34 -10.34 28.71
C THR A 807 18.18 -10.45 27.20
N LEU A 808 19.09 -9.87 26.42
CA LEU A 808 19.08 -9.99 24.96
C LEU A 808 19.38 -11.42 24.54
N ARG A 809 18.64 -11.95 23.57
CA ARG A 809 18.87 -13.29 23.00
C ARG A 809 20.20 -13.31 22.24
N ALA A 810 20.90 -14.43 22.32
CA ALA A 810 22.06 -14.69 21.45
C ALA A 810 21.55 -15.15 20.07
N GLY A 811 22.02 -14.52 18.99
CA GLY A 811 21.71 -14.93 17.61
C GLY A 811 20.47 -14.32 16.96
N GLY A 812 19.70 -13.47 17.65
CA GLY A 812 18.78 -12.50 17.03
C GLY A 812 17.58 -13.06 16.25
N ALA A 813 17.24 -14.35 16.35
CA ALA A 813 16.07 -14.90 15.65
C ALA A 813 14.77 -14.25 16.18
N SER A 814 14.06 -13.55 15.29
CA SER A 814 12.78 -12.89 15.61
C SER A 814 11.69 -13.93 15.90
N ALA A 815 10.94 -13.66 16.96
CA ALA A 815 9.73 -14.37 17.32
C ALA A 815 8.50 -13.86 16.56
N LEU A 816 8.61 -12.78 15.80
CA LEU A 816 7.53 -12.28 14.93
C LEU A 816 7.44 -13.10 13.63
N LEU A 817 6.25 -13.11 13.05
CA LEU A 817 6.00 -13.60 11.70
C LEU A 817 6.07 -12.41 10.72
N ALA A 818 6.40 -12.69 9.45
CA ALA A 818 6.36 -11.67 8.42
C ALA A 818 4.90 -11.25 8.12
N ASN A 819 4.73 -10.12 7.42
CA ASN A 819 3.41 -9.67 6.97
C ASN A 819 2.72 -10.75 6.12
N PRO A 820 1.39 -10.98 6.23
CA PRO A 820 0.70 -11.94 5.36
C PRO A 820 0.93 -11.71 3.85
N LEU A 821 1.07 -10.46 3.41
CA LEU A 821 1.36 -10.13 2.01
C LEU A 821 2.79 -10.46 1.58
N TYR A 822 3.74 -10.60 2.52
CA TYR A 822 5.08 -11.12 2.21
C TYR A 822 4.98 -12.56 1.73
N TYR A 823 4.26 -13.40 2.48
CA TYR A 823 4.05 -14.79 2.11
C TYR A 823 3.18 -14.91 0.84
N ALA A 824 2.16 -14.06 0.68
CA ALA A 824 1.33 -14.05 -0.52
C ALA A 824 2.13 -13.68 -1.78
N ALA A 825 3.03 -12.70 -1.70
CA ALA A 825 3.91 -12.33 -2.81
C ALA A 825 4.90 -13.46 -3.13
N LYS A 826 5.58 -14.01 -2.10
CA LYS A 826 6.56 -15.09 -2.29
C LYS A 826 5.94 -16.35 -2.90
N TRP A 827 4.84 -16.83 -2.33
CA TRP A 827 4.20 -18.07 -2.79
C TRP A 827 3.26 -17.86 -3.97
N GLY A 828 2.84 -16.61 -4.22
CA GLY A 828 1.96 -16.25 -5.31
C GLY A 828 2.65 -15.66 -6.54
N GLY A 829 3.99 -15.50 -6.54
CA GLY A 829 4.72 -14.83 -7.64
C GLY A 829 6.07 -15.43 -8.01
N PHE A 830 6.47 -16.55 -7.40
CA PHE A 830 7.76 -17.19 -7.68
C PHE A 830 7.82 -17.78 -9.11
N LYS A 831 9.04 -17.93 -9.64
CA LYS A 831 9.30 -18.63 -10.89
C LYS A 831 9.76 -20.05 -10.56
N ASP A 832 8.90 -21.04 -10.74
CA ASP A 832 9.22 -22.46 -10.46
C ASP A 832 10.25 -23.00 -11.47
N THR A 833 11.54 -22.91 -11.13
CA THR A 833 12.63 -23.28 -12.04
C THR A 833 12.90 -24.78 -12.05
N ASN A 834 12.48 -25.48 -11.00
CA ASN A 834 12.77 -26.90 -10.80
C ASN A 834 11.54 -27.81 -10.94
N GLY A 835 10.33 -27.22 -11.06
CA GLY A 835 9.07 -27.92 -11.34
C GLY A 835 8.42 -28.56 -10.11
N ASN A 836 8.78 -28.16 -8.89
CA ASN A 836 8.27 -28.74 -7.66
C ASN A 836 7.01 -28.02 -7.10
N GLY A 837 6.63 -26.89 -7.70
CA GLY A 837 5.49 -26.08 -7.28
C GLY A 837 5.64 -25.36 -5.94
N VAL A 838 6.86 -25.14 -5.44
CA VAL A 838 7.13 -24.40 -4.19
C VAL A 838 8.34 -23.45 -4.34
N PRO A 839 8.39 -22.31 -3.64
CA PRO A 839 9.50 -21.35 -3.71
C PRO A 839 10.67 -21.75 -2.80
N ASP A 840 11.30 -22.91 -3.05
CA ASP A 840 12.35 -23.46 -2.18
C ASP A 840 13.76 -22.98 -2.51
N LEU A 841 13.98 -22.49 -3.74
CA LEU A 841 15.24 -21.89 -4.14
C LEU A 841 15.14 -20.36 -4.13
N GLN A 842 16.14 -19.68 -3.56
CA GLN A 842 16.14 -18.21 -3.50
C GLN A 842 15.99 -17.55 -4.87
N ALA A 843 16.63 -18.12 -5.90
CA ALA A 843 16.56 -17.63 -7.28
C ALA A 843 15.15 -17.68 -7.90
N GLU A 844 14.19 -18.34 -7.26
CA GLU A 844 12.80 -18.43 -7.72
C GLU A 844 11.96 -17.24 -7.27
N TRP A 845 12.35 -16.56 -6.19
CA TRP A 845 11.50 -15.52 -5.59
C TRP A 845 12.24 -14.24 -5.20
N ASP A 846 13.58 -14.26 -5.12
CA ASP A 846 14.41 -13.13 -4.67
C ASP A 846 15.69 -13.06 -5.51
N THR A 847 15.62 -12.27 -6.57
CA THR A 847 16.72 -12.03 -7.52
C THR A 847 17.07 -10.56 -7.66
N LYS A 848 16.23 -9.66 -7.11
CA LYS A 848 16.34 -8.22 -7.31
C LYS A 848 16.34 -7.49 -5.98
N ASP A 849 16.95 -6.32 -5.96
CA ASP A 849 16.80 -5.38 -4.86
C ASP A 849 15.48 -4.61 -4.94
N ARG A 850 15.17 -3.85 -3.89
CA ARG A 850 14.02 -2.92 -3.84
C ARG A 850 13.97 -1.88 -4.98
N ALA A 851 15.10 -1.57 -5.63
CA ALA A 851 15.14 -0.67 -6.78
C ALA A 851 14.87 -1.40 -8.11
N GLY A 852 14.68 -2.73 -8.06
CA GLY A 852 14.40 -3.59 -9.21
C GLY A 852 15.66 -4.04 -9.96
N ASN A 853 16.86 -3.80 -9.43
CA ASN A 853 18.11 -4.23 -10.04
C ASN A 853 18.40 -5.69 -9.68
N GLU A 854 18.93 -6.48 -10.62
CA GLU A 854 19.38 -7.84 -10.32
C GLU A 854 20.58 -7.84 -9.36
N VAL A 855 20.47 -8.60 -8.27
CA VAL A 855 21.52 -8.73 -7.25
C VAL A 855 21.82 -10.22 -7.00
N PRO A 856 23.10 -10.66 -7.12
CA PRO A 856 23.45 -12.04 -6.84
C PRO A 856 23.08 -12.46 -5.41
N GLY A 857 22.18 -13.44 -5.30
CA GLY A 857 21.70 -13.93 -4.01
C GLY A 857 20.72 -12.97 -3.33
N GLY A 858 20.07 -12.07 -4.08
CA GLY A 858 18.90 -11.33 -3.62
C GLY A 858 19.14 -10.36 -2.46
N ASP A 859 18.06 -9.76 -1.95
CA ASP A 859 18.06 -8.92 -0.75
C ASP A 859 17.29 -9.52 0.45
N GLY A 860 16.75 -10.74 0.28
CA GLY A 860 15.95 -11.46 1.27
C GLY A 860 14.46 -11.08 1.27
N ILE A 861 14.05 -10.21 0.36
CA ILE A 861 12.67 -9.76 0.18
C ILE A 861 12.17 -10.29 -1.17
N PRO A 862 10.97 -10.88 -1.24
CA PRO A 862 10.42 -11.33 -2.51
C PRO A 862 10.34 -10.20 -3.53
N ASP A 863 10.72 -10.49 -4.77
CA ASP A 863 10.74 -9.54 -5.88
C ASP A 863 9.33 -8.96 -6.18
N ASP A 864 8.26 -9.63 -5.72
CA ASP A 864 6.85 -9.23 -5.85
C ASP A 864 6.28 -8.56 -4.58
N PHE A 865 7.11 -8.35 -3.55
CA PHE A 865 6.73 -7.71 -2.30
C PHE A 865 7.29 -6.29 -2.21
N PHE A 866 6.38 -5.31 -2.17
CA PHE A 866 6.72 -3.90 -2.07
C PHE A 866 6.26 -3.34 -0.73
N ASP A 867 7.18 -3.30 0.24
CA ASP A 867 6.90 -2.68 1.53
C ASP A 867 6.80 -1.16 1.40
N VAL A 868 5.57 -0.63 1.52
CA VAL A 868 5.27 0.80 1.46
C VAL A 868 4.97 1.32 2.87
N ALA A 869 5.80 0.92 3.84
CA ALA A 869 5.81 1.60 5.13
C ALA A 869 6.13 3.09 5.00
N ASN A 870 7.03 3.43 4.06
CA ASN A 870 7.33 4.80 3.68
C ASN A 870 6.48 5.20 2.45
N PRO A 871 5.53 6.15 2.55
CA PRO A 871 4.67 6.54 1.43
C PRO A 871 5.41 7.10 0.21
N LEU A 872 6.66 7.55 0.38
CA LEU A 872 7.50 8.01 -0.73
C LEU A 872 7.77 6.91 -1.76
N LEU A 873 7.70 5.64 -1.34
CA LEU A 873 8.00 4.50 -2.18
C LEU A 873 6.78 4.02 -2.98
N LEU A 874 5.56 4.50 -2.70
CA LEU A 874 4.34 3.93 -3.30
C LEU A 874 4.31 4.03 -4.83
N GLU A 875 4.61 5.21 -5.38
CA GLU A 875 4.58 5.40 -6.83
C GLU A 875 5.64 4.54 -7.52
N ALA A 876 6.85 4.47 -6.95
CA ALA A 876 7.94 3.65 -7.46
C ALA A 876 7.57 2.16 -7.40
N ALA A 877 7.05 1.68 -6.27
CA ALA A 877 6.58 0.32 -6.08
C ALA A 877 5.53 -0.09 -7.12
N LEU A 878 4.48 0.71 -7.30
CA LEU A 878 3.45 0.45 -8.30
C LEU A 878 4.02 0.48 -9.73
N THR A 879 4.93 1.42 -10.01
CA THR A 879 5.59 1.51 -11.32
C THR A 879 6.42 0.26 -11.60
N THR A 880 7.20 -0.21 -10.62
CA THR A 880 8.00 -1.44 -10.73
C THR A 880 7.11 -2.66 -10.92
N ALA A 881 6.06 -2.81 -10.12
CA ALA A 881 5.10 -3.91 -10.24
C ALA A 881 4.45 -3.95 -11.64
N PHE A 882 3.93 -2.82 -12.12
CA PHE A 882 3.26 -2.75 -13.43
C PHE A 882 4.22 -2.94 -14.62
N ASN A 883 5.45 -2.42 -14.54
CA ASN A 883 6.47 -2.72 -15.54
C ASN A 883 6.76 -4.22 -15.58
N ARG A 884 6.89 -4.87 -14.42
CA ARG A 884 7.13 -6.31 -14.34
C ARG A 884 5.98 -7.11 -14.95
N ILE A 885 4.73 -6.79 -14.62
CA ILE A 885 3.56 -7.44 -15.22
C ILE A 885 3.60 -7.33 -16.75
N ARG A 886 3.87 -6.13 -17.27
CA ARG A 886 3.97 -5.90 -18.72
C ARG A 886 5.10 -6.73 -19.34
N ASP A 887 6.25 -6.79 -18.68
CA ASP A 887 7.46 -7.41 -19.22
C ASP A 887 7.39 -8.96 -19.15
N ASP A 888 6.76 -9.52 -18.10
CA ASP A 888 6.54 -10.97 -17.94
C ASP A 888 5.34 -11.49 -18.78
N ALA A 889 4.44 -10.61 -19.23
CA ALA A 889 3.20 -10.94 -19.94
C ALA A 889 3.34 -11.95 -21.09
N ALA A 890 4.36 -11.79 -21.93
CA ALA A 890 4.58 -12.67 -23.08
C ALA A 890 5.03 -14.07 -22.64
N ALA A 891 5.85 -14.14 -21.59
CA ALA A 891 6.28 -15.41 -21.01
C ALA A 891 5.12 -16.12 -20.32
N ASP A 892 4.28 -15.40 -19.58
CA ASP A 892 3.08 -15.94 -18.95
C ASP A 892 2.08 -16.48 -19.97
N THR A 893 1.83 -15.70 -21.04
CA THR A 893 0.95 -16.13 -22.14
C THR A 893 1.45 -17.42 -22.77
N LYS A 894 2.77 -17.51 -23.02
CA LYS A 894 3.40 -18.72 -23.54
C LYS A 894 3.31 -19.88 -22.56
N ALA A 895 3.54 -19.64 -21.27
CA ALA A 895 3.44 -20.66 -20.23
C ALA A 895 2.02 -21.23 -20.12
N CYS A 896 0.99 -20.37 -20.24
CA CYS A 896 -0.41 -20.79 -20.31
C CYS A 896 -0.69 -21.67 -21.53
N LEU A 897 -0.23 -21.27 -22.72
CA LEU A 897 -0.47 -22.00 -23.96
C LEU A 897 0.26 -23.36 -24.03
N GLY A 898 1.36 -23.52 -23.32
CA GLY A 898 2.13 -24.76 -23.32
C GLY A 898 3.14 -24.87 -24.49
N PRO A 899 3.68 -26.07 -24.74
CA PRO A 899 4.66 -26.31 -25.79
C PRO A 899 4.09 -26.15 -27.21
N ASP A 900 4.99 -25.95 -28.17
CA ASP A 900 4.79 -25.98 -29.62
C ASP A 900 5.90 -26.90 -30.17
N ALA A 901 5.55 -28.15 -30.45
CA ALA A 901 6.51 -29.22 -30.71
C ALA A 901 7.08 -29.19 -32.12
N ASP A 902 6.38 -28.58 -33.08
CA ASP A 902 6.79 -28.53 -34.47
C ASP A 902 7.30 -27.14 -34.92
N GLY A 903 7.07 -26.11 -34.11
CA GLY A 903 7.62 -24.77 -34.23
C GLY A 903 6.94 -23.92 -35.29
N ASP A 904 5.69 -24.20 -35.61
CA ASP A 904 4.93 -23.48 -36.64
C ASP A 904 4.23 -22.20 -36.12
N GLY A 905 4.24 -22.00 -34.79
CA GLY A 905 3.62 -20.86 -34.12
C GLY A 905 2.24 -21.13 -33.51
N VAL A 906 1.72 -22.36 -33.61
CA VAL A 906 0.49 -22.81 -32.97
C VAL A 906 0.85 -23.76 -31.81
N PRO A 907 0.43 -23.48 -30.56
CA PRO A 907 0.72 -24.36 -29.43
C PRO A 907 0.07 -25.73 -29.59
N ASP A 908 0.71 -26.79 -29.08
CA ASP A 908 0.29 -28.20 -29.20
C ASP A 908 -1.17 -28.44 -28.79
N ILE A 909 -1.71 -27.64 -27.85
CA ILE A 909 -3.10 -27.75 -27.37
C ILE A 909 -4.15 -27.15 -28.32
N GLN A 910 -3.72 -26.32 -29.27
CA GLN A 910 -4.55 -25.65 -30.27
C GLN A 910 -4.20 -26.12 -31.69
N ASP A 911 -3.17 -26.95 -31.83
CA ASP A 911 -2.63 -27.38 -33.09
C ASP A 911 -3.32 -28.66 -33.60
N ASN A 912 -3.93 -28.58 -34.77
CA ASN A 912 -4.55 -29.73 -35.43
C ASN A 912 -3.54 -30.70 -36.08
N CYS A 913 -2.24 -30.39 -36.04
CA CYS A 913 -1.12 -31.22 -36.48
C CYS A 913 0.15 -31.05 -35.62
N THR A 914 0.14 -31.44 -34.34
CA THR A 914 1.18 -31.17 -33.31
C THR A 914 2.64 -31.57 -33.63
N LEU A 915 2.90 -32.25 -34.73
CA LEU A 915 4.25 -32.68 -35.14
C LEU A 915 4.58 -32.30 -36.60
N VAL A 916 3.69 -31.60 -37.31
CA VAL A 916 3.83 -31.28 -38.73
C VAL A 916 3.46 -29.83 -38.98
N PRO A 917 4.46 -28.94 -39.23
CA PRO A 917 4.23 -27.51 -39.30
C PRO A 917 3.17 -27.14 -40.33
N ASN A 918 2.09 -26.52 -39.88
CA ASN A 918 0.94 -26.17 -40.69
C ASN A 918 0.22 -24.90 -40.21
N ALA A 919 0.95 -23.85 -39.82
CA ALA A 919 0.51 -22.58 -39.19
C ALA A 919 -0.85 -21.98 -39.62
N THR A 920 -1.34 -22.28 -40.82
CA THR A 920 -2.69 -21.95 -41.30
C THR A 920 -3.82 -22.75 -40.65
N GLN A 921 -3.50 -23.85 -39.97
CA GLN A 921 -4.43 -24.78 -39.30
C GLN A 921 -5.58 -25.24 -40.20
N LEU A 922 -5.30 -25.42 -41.50
CA LEU A 922 -6.31 -25.84 -42.47
C LEU A 922 -6.79 -27.26 -42.17
N ASP A 923 -8.07 -27.38 -41.86
CA ASP A 923 -8.82 -28.62 -41.65
C ASP A 923 -10.10 -28.52 -42.49
N THR A 924 -10.13 -29.24 -43.60
CA THR A 924 -11.18 -29.08 -44.63
C THR A 924 -12.41 -29.93 -44.35
N ASN A 925 -12.23 -31.14 -43.81
CA ASN A 925 -13.31 -32.08 -43.47
C ASN A 925 -13.89 -31.80 -42.06
N GLY A 926 -13.17 -31.03 -41.22
CA GLY A 926 -13.62 -30.57 -39.91
C GLY A 926 -13.59 -31.67 -38.85
N ASP A 927 -12.72 -32.67 -39.02
CA ASP A 927 -12.64 -33.82 -38.13
C ASP A 927 -11.67 -33.59 -36.94
N GLY A 928 -10.98 -32.45 -36.93
CA GLY A 928 -10.03 -32.05 -35.90
C GLY A 928 -8.58 -32.39 -36.21
N TYR A 929 -8.28 -33.05 -37.33
CA TYR A 929 -6.93 -33.24 -37.86
C TYR A 929 -6.68 -32.30 -39.04
N GLY A 930 -5.53 -31.62 -39.05
CA GLY A 930 -5.22 -30.71 -40.16
C GLY A 930 -4.89 -31.48 -41.43
N ASN A 931 -5.22 -30.92 -42.60
CA ASN A 931 -4.88 -31.46 -43.92
C ASN A 931 -3.39 -31.90 -44.02
N ALA A 932 -2.49 -31.20 -43.33
CA ALA A 932 -1.05 -31.50 -43.36
C ALA A 932 -0.68 -32.83 -42.69
N CYS A 933 -1.50 -33.33 -41.78
CA CYS A 933 -1.31 -34.58 -41.03
C CYS A 933 -2.50 -35.55 -41.15
N ASP A 934 -3.49 -35.22 -41.98
CA ASP A 934 -4.61 -36.08 -42.32
C ASP A 934 -4.60 -36.45 -43.81
N ALA A 935 -4.32 -37.72 -44.08
CA ALA A 935 -4.44 -38.30 -45.42
C ALA A 935 -5.49 -39.42 -45.48
N ASP A 936 -6.32 -39.53 -44.45
CA ASP A 936 -7.36 -40.56 -44.30
C ASP A 936 -8.66 -40.10 -44.97
N LEU A 937 -8.63 -40.00 -46.30
CA LEU A 937 -9.70 -39.42 -47.11
C LEU A 937 -11.06 -40.15 -47.04
N ASP A 938 -11.16 -41.23 -46.28
CA ASP A 938 -12.41 -41.94 -45.97
C ASP A 938 -12.79 -42.01 -44.49
N ASP A 939 -12.06 -41.29 -43.64
CA ASP A 939 -12.26 -41.09 -42.19
C ASP A 939 -12.43 -42.42 -41.43
N ASN A 940 -11.67 -43.47 -41.79
CA ASN A 940 -11.75 -44.79 -41.15
C ASN A 940 -10.76 -44.99 -39.97
N GLY A 941 -9.90 -44.01 -39.71
CA GLY A 941 -8.83 -44.00 -38.73
C GLY A 941 -7.48 -44.55 -39.22
N LEU A 942 -7.30 -44.82 -40.51
CA LEU A 942 -6.07 -45.42 -41.05
C LEU A 942 -5.84 -45.10 -42.54
N VAL A 943 -4.78 -44.33 -42.82
CA VAL A 943 -4.34 -44.03 -44.19
C VAL A 943 -3.87 -45.29 -44.91
N ASN A 944 -4.62 -45.75 -45.91
CA ASN A 944 -4.36 -47.02 -46.57
C ASN A 944 -4.59 -46.98 -48.10
N ALA A 945 -4.69 -48.15 -48.72
CA ALA A 945 -4.83 -48.27 -50.18
C ALA A 945 -6.15 -47.72 -50.72
N VAL A 946 -7.21 -47.65 -49.91
CA VAL A 946 -8.49 -47.02 -50.24
C VAL A 946 -8.30 -45.51 -50.37
N ASP A 947 -7.60 -44.89 -49.43
CA ASP A 947 -7.29 -43.46 -49.46
C ASP A 947 -6.38 -43.11 -50.62
N LEU A 948 -5.42 -43.99 -50.93
CA LEU A 948 -4.57 -43.80 -52.11
C LEU A 948 -5.39 -43.84 -53.40
N ALA A 949 -6.45 -44.66 -53.46
CA ALA A 949 -7.34 -44.68 -54.61
C ALA A 949 -8.14 -43.38 -54.71
N LYS A 950 -8.64 -42.84 -53.58
CA LYS A 950 -9.31 -41.54 -53.52
C LYS A 950 -8.39 -40.38 -53.90
N PHE A 951 -7.19 -40.32 -53.32
CA PHE A 951 -6.18 -39.33 -53.64
C PHE A 951 -5.84 -39.32 -55.14
N LYS A 952 -5.66 -40.49 -55.76
CA LYS A 952 -5.39 -40.60 -57.20
C LYS A 952 -6.51 -40.06 -58.07
N LEU A 953 -7.76 -40.14 -57.63
CA LEU A 953 -8.90 -39.56 -58.35
C LEU A 953 -8.92 -38.03 -58.26
N ARG A 954 -8.32 -37.47 -57.20
CA ARG A 954 -8.21 -36.03 -56.94
C ARG A 954 -6.90 -35.43 -57.45
N PHE A 955 -5.94 -36.24 -57.90
CA PHE A 955 -4.65 -35.78 -58.39
C PHE A 955 -4.80 -34.86 -59.62
N GLY A 956 -4.24 -33.66 -59.55
CA GLY A 956 -4.37 -32.62 -60.58
C GLY A 956 -5.63 -31.77 -60.48
N THR A 957 -6.34 -31.81 -59.36
CA THR A 957 -7.55 -31.02 -59.09
C THR A 957 -7.31 -29.98 -57.99
N HIS A 958 -8.33 -29.17 -57.66
CA HIS A 958 -8.34 -28.23 -56.53
C HIS A 958 -9.22 -28.76 -55.40
N ASP A 959 -9.22 -30.08 -55.21
CA ASP A 959 -9.94 -30.71 -54.11
C ASP A 959 -9.25 -30.34 -52.79
N ALA A 960 -9.93 -29.56 -51.96
CA ALA A 960 -9.36 -28.99 -50.75
C ALA A 960 -9.01 -30.04 -49.69
N ASP A 961 -9.66 -31.21 -49.71
CA ASP A 961 -9.45 -32.29 -48.75
C ASP A 961 -8.20 -33.13 -49.09
N ALA A 962 -7.80 -33.17 -50.38
CA ALA A 962 -6.57 -33.83 -50.82
C ALA A 962 -5.39 -32.86 -51.04
N ASP A 963 -5.56 -31.57 -50.74
CA ASP A 963 -4.54 -30.52 -50.80
C ASP A 963 -3.88 -30.38 -49.43
N PHE A 964 -2.91 -31.24 -49.16
CA PHE A 964 -2.33 -31.44 -47.84
C PHE A 964 -1.34 -30.33 -47.45
N ASP A 965 -0.72 -29.66 -48.42
CA ASP A 965 0.14 -28.49 -48.17
C ASP A 965 -0.60 -27.15 -48.24
N GLY A 966 -1.91 -27.17 -48.55
CA GLY A 966 -2.78 -25.99 -48.60
C GLY A 966 -2.43 -24.98 -49.69
N ASN A 967 -1.71 -25.38 -50.74
CA ASN A 967 -1.31 -24.48 -51.82
C ASN A 967 -2.44 -24.20 -52.85
N GLY A 968 -3.57 -24.89 -52.71
CA GLY A 968 -4.76 -24.81 -53.55
C GLY A 968 -4.80 -25.84 -54.69
N PHE A 969 -3.88 -26.81 -54.74
CA PHE A 969 -3.74 -27.71 -55.88
C PHE A 969 -3.12 -29.07 -55.54
N VAL A 970 -3.89 -30.15 -55.73
CA VAL A 970 -3.46 -31.53 -55.46
C VAL A 970 -2.41 -31.98 -56.49
N ASN A 971 -1.16 -32.11 -56.05
CA ASN A 971 -0.02 -32.38 -56.92
C ASN A 971 1.01 -33.35 -56.30
N ALA A 972 2.23 -33.37 -56.86
CA ALA A 972 3.29 -34.29 -56.44
C ALA A 972 3.80 -34.01 -55.00
N ILE A 973 3.63 -32.80 -54.48
CA ILE A 973 3.94 -32.43 -53.09
C ILE A 973 2.95 -33.12 -52.15
N ASP A 974 1.64 -33.06 -52.43
CA ASP A 974 0.61 -33.76 -51.65
C ASP A 974 0.82 -35.27 -51.67
N LEU A 975 1.26 -35.82 -52.81
CA LEU A 975 1.63 -37.23 -52.87
C LEU A 975 2.82 -37.56 -51.94
N ALA A 976 3.72 -36.61 -51.68
CA ALA A 976 4.80 -36.78 -50.72
C ALA A 976 4.29 -36.75 -49.27
N TYR A 977 3.33 -35.88 -48.96
CA TYR A 977 2.62 -35.86 -47.67
C TYR A 977 1.89 -37.19 -47.44
N PHE A 978 1.04 -37.59 -48.39
CA PHE A 978 0.31 -38.86 -48.35
C PHE A 978 1.22 -40.07 -48.07
N LYS A 979 2.37 -40.14 -48.76
CA LYS A 979 3.33 -41.25 -48.59
C LYS A 979 3.96 -41.29 -47.19
N ARG A 980 4.11 -40.15 -46.52
CA ARG A 980 4.65 -40.10 -45.14
C ARG A 980 3.65 -40.63 -44.12
N MET A 981 2.35 -40.52 -44.44
CA MET A 981 1.23 -40.91 -43.59
C MET A 981 0.71 -42.32 -43.89
N PHE A 982 1.03 -42.89 -45.06
CA PHE A 982 0.58 -44.23 -45.44
C PHE A 982 0.91 -45.30 -44.40
N GLY A 983 -0.12 -46.00 -43.93
CA GLY A 983 -0.06 -47.01 -42.89
C GLY A 983 -0.10 -46.47 -41.45
N LYS A 984 -0.38 -45.18 -41.26
CA LYS A 984 -0.53 -44.52 -39.95
C LYS A 984 -1.95 -43.99 -39.77
N ALA A 985 -2.34 -43.73 -38.53
CA ALA A 985 -3.52 -42.94 -38.21
C ALA A 985 -3.26 -41.44 -38.53
N PRO A 986 -4.30 -40.64 -38.76
CA PRO A 986 -4.18 -39.18 -38.89
C PRO A 986 -3.63 -38.55 -37.60
N GLY A 987 -3.03 -37.36 -37.73
CA GLY A 987 -2.45 -36.62 -36.61
C GLY A 987 -1.02 -37.02 -36.22
N PRO A 988 -0.62 -36.82 -34.96
CA PRO A 988 -1.43 -36.39 -33.80
C PRO A 988 -1.97 -34.96 -33.90
N SER A 989 -3.09 -34.69 -33.22
CA SER A 989 -3.76 -33.39 -33.10
C SER A 989 -4.02 -33.06 -31.62
N GLY A 990 -3.84 -31.81 -31.23
CA GLY A 990 -4.23 -31.28 -29.93
C GLY A 990 -5.73 -31.03 -29.79
N LEU A 991 -6.43 -30.92 -30.92
CA LEU A 991 -7.88 -30.72 -30.96
C LEU A 991 -8.67 -32.04 -30.84
N HIS A 992 -8.00 -33.18 -31.10
CA HIS A 992 -8.61 -34.51 -31.07
C HIS A 992 -7.72 -35.53 -30.32
N PRO A 993 -7.99 -35.77 -29.00
CA PRO A 993 -7.16 -36.62 -28.14
C PRO A 993 -7.14 -38.11 -28.48
#